data_AF-A0AAJ7N665-F1
#
_entry.id   AF-A0AAJ7N665-F1
#
_cell.length_a   1.000
_cell.length_b   1.000
_cell.length_c   1.000
_cell.angle_alpha   90.00
_cell.angle_beta   90.00
_cell.angle_gamma   90.00
#
_symmetry.space_group_name_H-M   'P 1'
#
loop_
_entity.id
_entity.type
_entity.pdbx_description
1 polymer ?
#
loop_
_entity_poly.entity_id
_entity_poly.type
_entity_poly.pdbx_seq_one_letter_code
_entity_poly.pdbx_strand_id
1 'polypeptide(L)'
;MAETNGATNLNTKNGNFICGVVEGFYGRPWTTEQRKDLFQKLKKWGMDSYLYAPKDDYKHRAYWRDLYTVEEAEHLTGLITAARECGITFYYALSPGLDITYSSTKEVTILKRKLEQVSQFGCTAFALLFDDIEPEMSEADKEVFQSFAHAQVSVTNDIFHHLGQPRFLLCPTQYCATRAMPNVASSEYLNTLGSKLAQEIDIMWTGPKVISRLLTVESIEEITEVLRRPPVIWDNLHANDYDQKRVFLGPYSGRSPDLIPKLRGVLTNPNCEYGANFIAIHTLAQWSRCNVDGKRDLSLNDTVSADIKLETETEDGVLGEDVPLTMSPNIYHPRYALKNAINEWLLEFNKKRNAWGVIAKPQPCVAPTIPIPIIPSVNTCMSLTSTTTTTTTPALATPTPVTTSNHLQALAEVCSSVTTTDGFVPPPVPVMNSLVSETTVISEPIISSISTSGDTAPSSNNLSSMEPMDCNTTPNSSPAHVAKVQSEDDAMVENVSTCSEASGSMQVEVDGTSPVVNGSQMIVENDNGDCGDQELQDSIDADKRLTQEDLSLLCDLFYLPFEHGGQGIQLLQEFNWLKSNAHVVMRKPKENEASSQSDIEEWHTRAAKLNDMCNAVNRLFQRLTYCNNRELLYDLYSYVWDMRGVVSLLNSYVKWLGFSNGWKETFMSGDQEPWVFRGGLTADLQRLIPVDSGNDLFIYKAPEVPSSKIYTIRPYLPNDEEAVYAVCNKINGCTSSSAVADRLVGGFLTMCPEVCMVVEDESGIVGYALAALNVKTYKQKLAVSWIPELRMKYPLDDNVNELPQIVQDAIQYFHSFVPDVCEQLCRQHPSKVMCGILPNVTDQSVPKRLITCILAALRANGSFGVHTTMPREDKETHEFYSKLGFVDLNPTHEDHTGIKTMCRSF
;
A
#
# COMPACT_ATOMS: atom_id res chain seq x y z
N MET A 1 43.59 -24.26 2.26
CA MET A 1 43.23 -25.41 3.12
C MET A 1 43.64 -25.07 4.54
N ALA A 2 42.70 -25.05 5.48
CA ALA A 2 42.96 -24.97 6.92
C ALA A 2 41.69 -25.49 7.61
N GLU A 3 41.74 -26.71 8.13
CA GLU A 3 40.56 -27.35 8.74
C GLU A 3 40.36 -26.83 10.17
N THR A 4 39.14 -26.40 10.49
CA THR A 4 38.74 -26.02 11.84
C THR A 4 37.56 -26.88 12.28
N ASN A 5 37.80 -27.76 13.25
CA ASN A 5 36.82 -28.74 13.73
C ASN A 5 35.77 -28.11 14.66
N GLY A 6 34.95 -27.22 14.13
CA GLY A 6 33.68 -26.85 14.73
C GLY A 6 32.64 -27.96 14.56
N ALA A 7 31.76 -28.13 15.55
CA ALA A 7 30.61 -29.04 15.46
C ALA A 7 29.75 -28.64 14.26
N THR A 8 29.75 -29.47 13.22
CA THR A 8 29.32 -29.09 11.86
C THR A 8 27.98 -29.73 11.54
N ASN A 9 26.98 -28.89 11.25
CA ASN A 9 25.58 -29.24 11.02
C ASN A 9 25.43 -30.41 10.01
N LEU A 10 24.75 -31.47 10.42
CA LEU A 10 24.56 -32.72 9.66
C LEU A 10 23.64 -32.54 8.45
N ASN A 11 22.60 -31.71 8.53
CA ASN A 11 21.68 -31.48 7.41
C ASN A 11 22.37 -30.72 6.27
N THR A 12 23.19 -29.71 6.58
CA THR A 12 23.99 -29.01 5.57
C THR A 12 25.19 -29.82 5.10
N LYS A 13 25.85 -30.61 5.95
CA LYS A 13 26.91 -31.55 5.52
C LYS A 13 26.43 -32.61 4.53
N ASN A 14 25.17 -33.03 4.65
CA ASN A 14 24.54 -33.98 3.74
C ASN A 14 23.87 -33.31 2.51
N GLY A 15 23.97 -31.99 2.36
CA GLY A 15 23.37 -31.24 1.25
C GLY A 15 21.84 -31.31 1.20
N ASN A 16 21.18 -31.49 2.36
CA ASN A 16 19.77 -31.84 2.44
C ASN A 16 18.96 -30.86 3.32
N PHE A 17 19.27 -29.57 3.19
CA PHE A 17 18.54 -28.45 3.78
C PHE A 17 17.99 -27.56 2.66
N ILE A 18 16.67 -27.47 2.54
CA ILE A 18 15.98 -26.71 1.50
C ILE A 18 16.13 -25.21 1.81
N CYS A 19 16.82 -24.44 0.98
CA CYS A 19 16.96 -22.99 1.15
C CYS A 19 16.60 -22.26 -0.14
N GLY A 20 15.58 -21.42 -0.11
CA GLY A 20 15.03 -20.87 -1.34
C GLY A 20 13.94 -19.82 -1.19
N VAL A 21 13.21 -19.64 -2.29
CA VAL A 21 12.07 -18.73 -2.43
C VAL A 21 10.85 -19.53 -2.87
N VAL A 22 9.68 -19.22 -2.32
CA VAL A 22 8.39 -19.60 -2.86
C VAL A 22 7.76 -18.38 -3.51
N GLU A 23 7.32 -18.51 -4.76
CA GLU A 23 6.43 -17.53 -5.39
C GLU A 23 5.01 -17.95 -5.03
N GLY A 24 4.50 -17.53 -3.86
CA GLY A 24 3.28 -18.10 -3.25
C GLY A 24 2.25 -17.07 -2.76
N PHE A 25 2.46 -15.80 -3.08
CA PHE A 25 1.60 -14.66 -2.79
C PHE A 25 0.39 -14.57 -3.74
N TYR A 26 -0.58 -13.74 -3.35
CA TYR A 26 -1.70 -13.32 -4.20
C TYR A 26 -1.34 -12.07 -5.02
N GLY A 27 -1.91 -11.92 -6.22
CA GLY A 27 -1.60 -10.84 -7.15
C GLY A 27 -0.71 -11.26 -8.33
N ARG A 28 -0.32 -10.29 -9.17
CA ARG A 28 0.37 -10.51 -10.46
C ARG A 28 1.65 -11.36 -10.28
N PRO A 29 1.73 -12.57 -10.88
CA PRO A 29 2.92 -13.42 -10.83
C PRO A 29 4.16 -12.77 -11.47
N TRP A 30 5.35 -13.28 -11.13
CA TRP A 30 6.61 -12.83 -11.74
C TRP A 30 6.73 -13.30 -13.20
N THR A 31 7.45 -12.55 -14.02
CA THR A 31 7.71 -12.94 -15.41
C THR A 31 8.77 -14.04 -15.52
N THR A 32 8.79 -14.76 -16.64
CA THR A 32 9.81 -15.76 -16.95
C THR A 32 11.24 -15.22 -16.84
N GLU A 33 11.49 -13.96 -17.22
CA GLU A 33 12.82 -13.34 -17.09
C GLU A 33 13.15 -12.92 -15.64
N GLN A 34 12.16 -12.45 -14.86
CA GLN A 34 12.35 -12.21 -13.42
C GLN A 34 12.71 -13.51 -12.68
N ARG A 35 12.07 -14.63 -13.03
CA ARG A 35 12.37 -15.96 -12.48
C ARG A 35 13.75 -16.49 -12.90
N LYS A 36 14.18 -16.29 -14.16
CA LYS A 36 15.55 -16.63 -14.60
C LYS A 36 16.62 -15.82 -13.86
N ASP A 37 16.41 -14.51 -13.69
CA ASP A 37 17.29 -13.63 -12.91
C ASP A 37 17.31 -14.03 -11.41
N LEU A 38 16.17 -14.48 -10.88
CA LEU A 38 16.10 -15.07 -9.54
C LEU A 38 16.97 -16.33 -9.42
N PHE A 39 16.89 -17.28 -10.37
CA PHE A 39 17.71 -18.50 -10.31
C PHE A 39 19.21 -18.20 -10.32
N GLN A 40 19.65 -17.20 -11.10
CA GLN A 40 21.05 -16.73 -11.09
C GLN A 40 21.44 -16.10 -9.74
N LYS A 41 20.55 -15.33 -9.13
CA LYS A 41 20.74 -14.73 -7.78
C LYS A 41 20.80 -15.79 -6.69
N LEU A 42 19.86 -16.75 -6.67
CA LEU A 42 19.86 -17.90 -5.75
C LEU A 42 21.18 -18.69 -5.86
N LYS A 43 21.63 -19.00 -7.09
CA LYS A 43 22.92 -19.66 -7.35
C LYS A 43 24.11 -18.86 -6.80
N LYS A 44 24.18 -17.55 -7.09
CA LYS A 44 25.21 -16.64 -6.57
C LYS A 44 25.22 -16.62 -5.04
N TRP A 45 24.04 -16.67 -4.43
CA TRP A 45 23.85 -16.65 -2.99
C TRP A 45 23.83 -18.04 -2.34
N GLY A 46 24.13 -19.12 -3.07
CA GLY A 46 24.26 -20.48 -2.51
C GLY A 46 22.96 -21.06 -1.96
N MET A 47 21.82 -20.62 -2.48
CA MET A 47 20.49 -21.17 -2.23
C MET A 47 20.18 -22.23 -3.31
N ASP A 48 19.37 -23.24 -2.97
CA ASP A 48 19.24 -24.48 -3.75
C ASP A 48 17.82 -24.76 -4.29
N SER A 49 16.83 -23.95 -3.92
CA SER A 49 15.41 -24.29 -4.12
C SER A 49 14.55 -23.13 -4.61
N TYR A 50 13.54 -23.45 -5.41
CA TYR A 50 12.48 -22.54 -5.85
C TYR A 50 11.15 -23.30 -5.92
N LEU A 51 10.10 -22.76 -5.32
CA LEU A 51 8.75 -23.33 -5.32
C LEU A 51 7.80 -22.46 -6.15
N TYR A 52 7.33 -23.01 -7.27
CA TYR A 52 6.32 -22.40 -8.13
C TYR A 52 4.94 -22.64 -7.52
N ALA A 53 4.36 -21.61 -6.87
CA ALA A 53 3.04 -21.66 -6.25
C ALA A 53 2.16 -20.39 -6.46
N PRO A 54 2.27 -19.63 -7.57
CA PRO A 54 1.62 -18.33 -7.70
C PRO A 54 0.09 -18.47 -7.62
N LYS A 55 -0.55 -17.79 -6.66
CA LYS A 55 -1.98 -18.01 -6.37
C LYS A 55 -2.89 -17.61 -7.52
N ASP A 56 -2.47 -16.63 -8.33
CA ASP A 56 -3.20 -16.07 -9.46
C ASP A 56 -2.92 -16.80 -10.80
N ASP A 57 -2.05 -17.83 -10.83
CA ASP A 57 -2.05 -18.78 -11.97
C ASP A 57 -3.31 -19.65 -11.89
N TYR A 58 -4.27 -19.37 -12.77
CA TYR A 58 -5.49 -20.15 -12.92
C TYR A 58 -5.23 -21.66 -12.98
N LYS A 59 -4.19 -22.12 -13.68
CA LYS A 59 -3.89 -23.56 -13.86
C LYS A 59 -3.07 -24.16 -12.71
N HIS A 60 -2.71 -23.37 -11.70
CA HIS A 60 -2.15 -23.81 -10.42
C HIS A 60 -3.23 -24.00 -9.34
N ARG A 61 -4.31 -23.19 -9.35
CA ARG A 61 -5.36 -23.25 -8.31
C ARG A 61 -6.79 -23.39 -8.87
N ALA A 62 -7.34 -22.35 -9.52
CA ALA A 62 -8.76 -22.29 -9.87
C ALA A 62 -9.21 -23.36 -10.89
N TYR A 63 -8.38 -23.63 -11.89
CA TYR A 63 -8.58 -24.63 -12.95
C TYR A 63 -7.44 -25.66 -12.91
N TRP A 64 -7.10 -26.17 -11.73
CA TRP A 64 -6.01 -27.13 -11.51
C TRP A 64 -6.13 -28.41 -12.36
N ARG A 65 -7.35 -28.77 -12.76
CA ARG A 65 -7.67 -29.90 -13.64
C ARG A 65 -7.20 -29.72 -15.09
N ASP A 66 -7.06 -28.47 -15.55
CA ASP A 66 -6.71 -28.18 -16.93
C ASP A 66 -5.21 -28.42 -17.18
N LEU A 67 -4.93 -29.20 -18.23
CA LEU A 67 -3.57 -29.41 -18.70
C LEU A 67 -2.99 -28.12 -19.29
N TYR A 68 -1.66 -28.02 -19.24
CA TYR A 68 -0.95 -26.95 -19.93
C TYR A 68 -1.03 -27.14 -21.45
N THR A 69 -1.18 -26.05 -22.21
CA THR A 69 -1.13 -26.04 -23.68
C THR A 69 0.30 -26.26 -24.17
N VAL A 70 0.52 -26.34 -25.49
CA VAL A 70 1.87 -26.52 -26.06
C VAL A 70 2.76 -25.32 -25.71
N GLU A 71 2.20 -24.12 -25.83
CA GLU A 71 2.89 -22.85 -25.57
C GLU A 71 3.23 -22.71 -24.07
N GLU A 72 2.30 -23.06 -23.17
CA GLU A 72 2.55 -23.08 -21.73
C GLU A 72 3.57 -24.16 -21.33
N ALA A 73 3.53 -25.33 -21.98
CA ALA A 73 4.47 -26.43 -21.79
C ALA A 73 5.89 -26.06 -22.20
N GLU A 74 6.08 -25.38 -23.33
CA GLU A 74 7.38 -24.86 -23.77
C GLU A 74 7.95 -23.85 -22.77
N HIS A 75 7.14 -22.90 -22.29
CA HIS A 75 7.55 -21.94 -21.26
C HIS A 75 7.94 -22.61 -19.93
N LEU A 76 7.16 -23.58 -19.44
CA LEU A 76 7.51 -24.34 -18.23
C LEU A 76 8.76 -25.20 -18.43
N THR A 77 8.91 -25.87 -19.56
CA THR A 77 10.09 -26.69 -19.88
C THR A 77 11.37 -25.83 -19.93
N GLY A 78 11.29 -24.64 -20.53
CA GLY A 78 12.37 -23.65 -20.51
C GLY A 78 12.71 -23.14 -19.12
N LEU A 79 11.69 -22.89 -18.28
CA LEU A 79 11.87 -22.42 -16.91
C LEU A 79 12.51 -23.49 -15.99
N ILE A 80 12.02 -24.74 -16.07
CA ILE A 80 12.58 -25.91 -15.36
C ILE A 80 14.04 -26.15 -15.80
N THR A 81 14.34 -25.98 -17.08
CA THR A 81 15.70 -26.13 -17.61
C THR A 81 16.63 -25.03 -17.09
N ALA A 82 16.21 -23.76 -17.10
CA ALA A 82 16.99 -22.64 -16.57
C ALA A 82 17.26 -22.77 -15.06
N ALA A 83 16.30 -23.30 -14.28
CA ALA A 83 16.51 -23.63 -12.88
C ALA A 83 17.59 -24.71 -12.72
N ARG A 84 17.51 -25.79 -13.51
CA ARG A 84 18.48 -26.91 -13.49
C ARG A 84 19.89 -26.46 -13.87
N GLU A 85 20.06 -25.60 -14.88
CA GLU A 85 21.33 -24.98 -15.26
C GLU A 85 21.90 -24.07 -14.15
N CYS A 86 21.03 -23.46 -13.35
CA CYS A 86 21.42 -22.71 -12.16
C CYS A 86 21.76 -23.60 -10.96
N GLY A 87 21.44 -24.90 -11.00
CA GLY A 87 21.56 -25.82 -9.86
C GLY A 87 20.42 -25.70 -8.84
N ILE A 88 19.30 -25.08 -9.24
CA ILE A 88 18.13 -24.86 -8.40
C ILE A 88 17.13 -26.00 -8.58
N THR A 89 16.69 -26.58 -7.46
CA THR A 89 15.59 -27.53 -7.39
C THR A 89 14.28 -26.78 -7.66
N PHE A 90 13.71 -26.98 -8.85
CA PHE A 90 12.39 -26.46 -9.19
C PHE A 90 11.31 -27.40 -8.64
N TYR A 91 10.56 -26.93 -7.64
CA TYR A 91 9.36 -27.60 -7.13
C TYR A 91 8.13 -27.06 -7.86
N TYR A 92 7.34 -27.93 -8.50
CA TYR A 92 6.02 -27.56 -9.01
C TYR A 92 4.95 -27.81 -7.94
N ALA A 93 4.29 -26.74 -7.48
CA ALA A 93 3.12 -26.88 -6.62
C ALA A 93 1.82 -27.04 -7.42
N LEU A 94 0.80 -27.60 -6.77
CA LEU A 94 -0.57 -27.64 -7.26
C LEU A 94 -1.54 -27.49 -6.08
N SER A 95 -2.59 -26.68 -6.24
CA SER A 95 -3.52 -26.29 -5.18
C SER A 95 -4.95 -26.80 -5.41
N PRO A 96 -5.21 -28.12 -5.40
CA PRO A 96 -6.52 -28.69 -5.77
C PRO A 96 -7.60 -28.52 -4.68
N GLY A 97 -7.24 -28.07 -3.48
CA GLY A 97 -8.09 -28.12 -2.29
C GLY A 97 -9.37 -27.26 -2.29
N LEU A 98 -9.64 -26.46 -3.32
CA LEU A 98 -10.86 -25.64 -3.39
C LEU A 98 -12.12 -26.44 -3.74
N ASP A 99 -12.00 -27.47 -4.58
CA ASP A 99 -13.15 -28.18 -5.15
C ASP A 99 -12.90 -29.67 -5.44
N ILE A 100 -11.75 -30.23 -5.03
CA ILE A 100 -11.44 -31.65 -5.20
C ILE A 100 -12.38 -32.53 -4.35
N THR A 101 -13.00 -33.53 -4.99
CA THR A 101 -13.64 -34.65 -4.29
C THR A 101 -12.61 -35.76 -4.07
N TYR A 102 -12.03 -35.82 -2.87
CA TYR A 102 -10.86 -36.68 -2.54
C TYR A 102 -11.11 -38.18 -2.79
N SER A 103 -12.36 -38.63 -2.67
CA SER A 103 -12.82 -40.01 -2.87
C SER A 103 -13.06 -40.38 -4.33
N SER A 104 -13.15 -39.38 -5.22
CA SER A 104 -13.42 -39.60 -6.64
C SER A 104 -12.17 -40.08 -7.36
N THR A 105 -12.18 -41.34 -7.81
CA THR A 105 -11.08 -41.91 -8.61
C THR A 105 -10.82 -41.07 -9.87
N LYS A 106 -11.86 -40.48 -10.48
CA LYS A 106 -11.75 -39.58 -11.63
C LYS A 106 -10.92 -38.33 -11.30
N GLU A 107 -11.17 -37.70 -10.16
CA GLU A 107 -10.45 -36.50 -9.70
C GLU A 107 -8.97 -36.83 -9.44
N VAL A 108 -8.69 -37.96 -8.77
CA VAL A 108 -7.33 -38.44 -8.52
C VAL A 108 -6.61 -38.80 -9.82
N THR A 109 -7.29 -39.39 -10.82
CA THR A 109 -6.71 -39.64 -12.15
C THR A 109 -6.39 -38.34 -12.90
N ILE A 110 -7.23 -37.31 -12.80
CA ILE A 110 -6.94 -35.98 -13.37
C ILE A 110 -5.72 -35.35 -12.67
N LEU A 111 -5.66 -35.42 -11.34
CA LEU A 111 -4.53 -34.93 -10.55
C LEU A 111 -3.21 -35.61 -10.92
N LYS A 112 -3.23 -36.94 -11.09
CA LYS A 112 -2.09 -37.73 -11.61
C LYS A 112 -1.66 -37.23 -12.98
N ARG A 113 -2.59 -37.16 -13.94
CA ARG A 113 -2.30 -36.76 -15.33
C ARG A 113 -1.70 -35.34 -15.44
N LYS A 114 -2.17 -34.40 -14.61
CA LYS A 114 -1.64 -33.03 -14.52
C LYS A 114 -0.19 -33.01 -14.04
N LEU A 115 0.12 -33.78 -13.00
CA LEU A 115 1.48 -33.85 -12.44
C LEU A 115 2.44 -34.68 -13.31
N GLU A 116 1.95 -35.74 -13.97
CA GLU A 116 2.68 -36.46 -15.03
C GLU A 116 3.08 -35.54 -16.17
N GLN A 117 2.19 -34.65 -16.63
CA GLN A 117 2.51 -33.69 -17.68
C GLN A 117 3.70 -32.80 -17.28
N VAL A 118 3.72 -32.28 -16.06
CA VAL A 118 4.83 -31.44 -15.57
C VAL A 118 6.10 -32.26 -15.29
N SER A 119 5.97 -33.54 -14.93
CA SER A 119 7.11 -34.47 -14.87
C SER A 119 7.74 -34.70 -16.25
N GLN A 120 6.93 -34.78 -17.32
CA GLN A 120 7.41 -34.89 -18.71
C GLN A 120 8.16 -33.61 -19.18
N PHE A 121 7.87 -32.44 -18.60
CA PHE A 121 8.68 -31.22 -18.78
C PHE A 121 10.04 -31.28 -18.06
N GLY A 122 10.34 -32.40 -17.37
CA GLY A 122 11.57 -32.64 -16.64
C GLY A 122 11.57 -32.13 -15.20
N CYS A 123 10.39 -31.89 -14.61
CA CYS A 123 10.26 -31.58 -13.19
C CYS A 123 10.47 -32.85 -12.33
N THR A 124 11.26 -32.73 -11.27
CA THR A 124 11.67 -33.84 -10.39
C THR A 124 11.34 -33.60 -8.91
N ALA A 125 10.61 -32.51 -8.61
CA ALA A 125 10.20 -32.15 -7.26
C ALA A 125 8.81 -31.49 -7.30
N PHE A 126 7.94 -31.84 -6.34
CA PHE A 126 6.52 -31.48 -6.39
C PHE A 126 6.00 -31.00 -5.03
N ALA A 127 4.86 -30.30 -5.04
CA ALA A 127 4.13 -29.97 -3.82
C ALA A 127 2.61 -30.06 -4.03
N LEU A 128 1.88 -30.48 -2.99
CA LEU A 128 0.43 -30.32 -2.90
C LEU A 128 0.08 -29.32 -1.81
N LEU A 129 -0.72 -28.33 -2.16
CA LEU A 129 -1.09 -27.24 -1.26
C LEU A 129 -2.58 -27.34 -0.88
N PHE A 130 -2.85 -27.30 0.42
CA PHE A 130 -4.18 -27.28 1.02
C PHE A 130 -4.36 -26.04 1.92
N ASP A 131 -3.67 -24.94 1.62
CA ASP A 131 -3.73 -23.66 2.33
C ASP A 131 -4.95 -22.81 1.90
N ASP A 132 -5.48 -22.04 2.84
CA ASP A 132 -6.62 -21.13 2.64
C ASP A 132 -7.84 -21.80 1.99
N ILE A 133 -8.22 -22.97 2.51
CA ILE A 133 -9.44 -23.70 2.16
C ILE A 133 -10.28 -23.93 3.43
N GLU A 134 -11.58 -24.13 3.27
CA GLU A 134 -12.46 -24.48 4.39
C GLU A 134 -12.22 -25.95 4.82
N PRO A 135 -12.24 -26.28 6.12
CA PRO A 135 -11.93 -27.62 6.61
C PRO A 135 -13.12 -28.61 6.51
N GLU A 136 -14.06 -28.37 5.59
CA GLU A 136 -15.22 -29.25 5.35
C GLU A 136 -14.96 -30.19 4.17
N MET A 137 -15.46 -31.43 4.30
CA MET A 137 -15.45 -32.46 3.26
C MET A 137 -16.83 -32.56 2.58
N SER A 138 -16.84 -32.98 1.31
CA SER A 138 -18.08 -33.39 0.64
C SER A 138 -18.72 -34.59 1.36
N GLU A 139 -20.04 -34.79 1.21
CA GLU A 139 -20.72 -35.97 1.78
C GLU A 139 -20.16 -37.30 1.24
N ALA A 140 -19.69 -37.32 -0.01
CA ALA A 140 -19.00 -38.49 -0.58
C ALA A 140 -17.67 -38.77 0.12
N ASP A 141 -16.89 -37.72 0.44
CA ASP A 141 -15.62 -37.87 1.14
C ASP A 141 -15.83 -38.26 2.62
N LYS A 142 -16.91 -37.76 3.25
CA LYS A 142 -17.34 -38.16 4.61
C LYS A 142 -17.75 -39.64 4.71
N GLU A 143 -18.17 -40.27 3.61
CA GLU A 143 -18.47 -41.70 3.56
C GLU A 143 -17.21 -42.59 3.42
N VAL A 144 -16.08 -42.02 3.00
CA VAL A 144 -14.83 -42.76 2.72
C VAL A 144 -13.72 -42.48 3.74
N PHE A 145 -13.57 -41.23 4.20
CA PHE A 145 -12.47 -40.80 5.05
C PHE A 145 -12.91 -40.42 6.47
N GLN A 146 -12.15 -40.87 7.46
CA GLN A 146 -12.44 -40.64 8.88
C GLN A 146 -12.31 -39.17 9.30
N SER A 147 -11.45 -38.40 8.62
CA SER A 147 -11.27 -36.97 8.83
C SER A 147 -10.60 -36.32 7.61
N PHE A 148 -10.67 -34.99 7.50
CA PHE A 148 -10.08 -34.21 6.39
C PHE A 148 -8.58 -34.48 6.20
N ALA A 149 -7.85 -34.70 7.31
CA ALA A 149 -6.45 -35.12 7.28
C ALA A 149 -6.25 -36.49 6.61
N HIS A 150 -7.14 -37.46 6.84
CA HIS A 150 -7.05 -38.76 6.17
C HIS A 150 -7.31 -38.66 4.66
N ALA A 151 -8.25 -37.80 4.23
CA ALA A 151 -8.53 -37.55 2.81
C ALA A 151 -7.30 -36.95 2.09
N GLN A 152 -6.74 -35.87 2.65
CA GLN A 152 -5.54 -35.21 2.12
C GLN A 152 -4.34 -36.17 2.08
N VAL A 153 -4.04 -36.85 3.20
CA VAL A 153 -2.92 -37.80 3.28
C VAL A 153 -3.08 -38.97 2.30
N SER A 154 -4.30 -39.50 2.13
CA SER A 154 -4.54 -40.60 1.19
C SER A 154 -4.22 -40.20 -0.24
N VAL A 155 -4.70 -39.04 -0.69
CA VAL A 155 -4.41 -38.53 -2.03
C VAL A 155 -2.93 -38.17 -2.17
N THR A 156 -2.32 -37.49 -1.21
CA THR A 156 -0.90 -37.12 -1.28
C THR A 156 0.03 -38.34 -1.31
N ASN A 157 -0.21 -39.37 -0.49
CA ASN A 157 0.58 -40.60 -0.53
C ASN A 157 0.43 -41.33 -1.88
N ASP A 158 -0.79 -41.42 -2.45
CA ASP A 158 -1.02 -42.04 -3.75
C ASP A 158 -0.32 -41.27 -4.90
N ILE A 159 -0.41 -39.94 -4.91
CA ILE A 159 0.34 -39.08 -5.84
C ILE A 159 1.86 -39.27 -5.69
N PHE A 160 2.37 -39.29 -4.46
CA PHE A 160 3.81 -39.47 -4.17
C PHE A 160 4.34 -40.82 -4.67
N HIS A 161 3.60 -41.91 -4.44
CA HIS A 161 3.96 -43.22 -4.97
C HIS A 161 3.83 -43.30 -6.50
N HIS A 162 2.78 -42.69 -7.07
CA HIS A 162 2.52 -42.67 -8.51
C HIS A 162 3.64 -41.96 -9.30
N LEU A 163 4.16 -40.85 -8.77
CA LEU A 163 5.28 -40.10 -9.37
C LEU A 163 6.66 -40.72 -9.09
N GLY A 164 6.74 -41.93 -8.51
CA GLY A 164 8.00 -42.62 -8.26
C GLY A 164 8.80 -42.10 -7.06
N GLN A 165 8.13 -41.56 -6.04
CA GLN A 165 8.72 -41.04 -4.80
C GLN A 165 9.76 -39.90 -4.99
N PRO A 166 9.40 -38.80 -5.69
CA PRO A 166 10.28 -37.63 -5.91
C PRO A 166 10.46 -36.78 -4.63
N ARG A 167 11.27 -35.70 -4.67
CA ARG A 167 11.27 -34.70 -3.58
C ARG A 167 9.85 -34.11 -3.49
N PHE A 168 9.19 -34.21 -2.34
CA PHE A 168 7.77 -33.86 -2.21
C PHE A 168 7.50 -33.00 -0.97
N LEU A 169 6.71 -31.93 -1.13
CA LEU A 169 6.25 -31.06 -0.06
C LEU A 169 4.73 -31.13 0.10
N LEU A 170 4.22 -30.93 1.32
CA LEU A 170 2.80 -30.70 1.58
C LEU A 170 2.59 -29.40 2.36
N CYS A 171 1.68 -28.54 1.89
CA CYS A 171 1.15 -27.45 2.70
C CYS A 171 -0.14 -27.91 3.39
N PRO A 172 -0.17 -28.03 4.73
CA PRO A 172 -1.37 -28.41 5.47
C PRO A 172 -2.38 -27.27 5.55
N THR A 173 -3.66 -27.58 5.74
CA THR A 173 -4.69 -26.56 6.00
C THR A 173 -4.49 -25.88 7.36
N GLN A 174 -3.97 -26.63 8.35
CA GLN A 174 -3.49 -26.07 9.61
C GLN A 174 -1.98 -25.77 9.49
N TYR A 175 -1.59 -24.74 8.74
CA TYR A 175 -0.17 -24.39 8.48
C TYR A 175 0.51 -23.48 9.52
N CYS A 176 -0.20 -23.09 10.57
CA CYS A 176 0.35 -22.29 11.66
C CYS A 176 -0.37 -22.58 12.99
N ALA A 177 0.25 -22.23 14.12
CA ALA A 177 -0.31 -22.57 15.44
C ALA A 177 -1.70 -21.94 15.67
N THR A 178 -1.95 -20.73 15.18
CA THR A 178 -3.29 -20.10 15.22
C THR A 178 -4.36 -20.77 14.36
N ARG A 179 -4.00 -21.71 13.45
CA ARG A 179 -4.93 -22.57 12.73
C ARG A 179 -5.01 -24.00 13.33
N ALA A 180 -4.16 -24.34 14.29
CA ALA A 180 -4.12 -25.67 14.89
C ALA A 180 -5.22 -25.83 15.96
N MET A 181 -6.18 -26.73 15.72
CA MET A 181 -7.36 -26.88 16.57
C MET A 181 -7.30 -28.16 17.43
N PRO A 182 -7.40 -28.08 18.78
CA PRO A 182 -7.57 -26.86 19.60
C PRO A 182 -6.25 -26.14 19.94
N ASN A 183 -5.11 -26.77 19.63
CA ASN A 183 -3.75 -26.21 19.67
C ASN A 183 -2.83 -27.14 18.86
N VAL A 184 -1.52 -26.84 18.77
CA VAL A 184 -0.55 -27.65 18.02
C VAL A 184 -0.42 -29.06 18.60
N ALA A 185 0.02 -29.20 19.86
CA ALA A 185 0.26 -30.50 20.50
C ALA A 185 -0.92 -31.49 20.40
N SER A 186 -2.16 -31.00 20.54
CA SER A 186 -3.38 -31.83 20.57
C SER A 186 -4.25 -31.79 19.30
N SER A 187 -3.76 -31.18 18.21
CA SER A 187 -4.49 -31.23 16.93
C SER A 187 -4.52 -32.65 16.36
N GLU A 188 -5.72 -33.21 16.22
CA GLU A 188 -5.95 -34.51 15.56
C GLU A 188 -5.54 -34.47 14.08
N TYR A 189 -5.77 -33.32 13.42
CA TYR A 189 -5.38 -33.10 12.02
C TYR A 189 -3.86 -33.20 11.86
N LEU A 190 -3.09 -32.47 12.68
CA LEU A 190 -1.63 -32.49 12.61
C LEU A 190 -1.04 -33.84 13.05
N ASN A 191 -1.60 -34.47 14.09
CA ASN A 191 -1.22 -35.82 14.51
C ASN A 191 -1.52 -36.88 13.42
N THR A 192 -2.58 -36.70 12.64
CA THR A 192 -2.88 -37.57 11.49
C THR A 192 -1.85 -37.40 10.40
N LEU A 193 -1.49 -36.16 10.03
CA LEU A 193 -0.42 -35.89 9.05
C LEU A 193 0.93 -36.50 9.50
N GLY A 194 1.34 -36.27 10.75
CA GLY A 194 2.59 -36.82 11.29
C GLY A 194 2.62 -38.35 11.45
N SER A 195 1.45 -39.00 11.51
CA SER A 195 1.33 -40.46 11.69
C SER A 195 0.99 -41.27 10.44
N LYS A 196 0.45 -40.62 9.40
CA LYS A 196 -0.06 -41.28 8.17
C LYS A 196 0.63 -40.84 6.88
N LEU A 197 1.15 -39.61 6.81
CA LEU A 197 1.89 -39.14 5.63
C LEU A 197 3.25 -39.83 5.58
N ALA A 198 3.69 -40.26 4.38
CA ALA A 198 4.99 -40.89 4.17
C ALA A 198 6.14 -40.04 4.75
N GLN A 199 7.16 -40.68 5.30
CA GLN A 199 8.22 -40.01 6.08
C GLN A 199 9.17 -39.19 5.20
N GLU A 200 9.19 -39.51 3.92
CA GLU A 200 9.94 -38.89 2.84
C GLU A 200 9.27 -37.61 2.31
N ILE A 201 8.04 -37.30 2.74
CA ILE A 201 7.31 -36.09 2.39
C ILE A 201 7.50 -35.05 3.50
N ASP A 202 8.20 -33.96 3.18
CA ASP A 202 8.42 -32.86 4.12
C ASP A 202 7.15 -31.97 4.20
N ILE A 203 6.85 -31.46 5.39
CA ILE A 203 5.63 -30.66 5.65
C ILE A 203 6.01 -29.19 5.85
N MET A 204 5.23 -28.28 5.25
CA MET A 204 5.42 -26.84 5.35
C MET A 204 4.68 -26.22 6.56
N TRP A 205 5.27 -25.19 7.16
CA TRP A 205 4.78 -24.52 8.38
C TRP A 205 5.18 -23.03 8.38
N THR A 206 4.30 -22.12 8.81
CA THR A 206 4.61 -20.66 8.87
C THR A 206 4.93 -20.16 10.29
N GLY A 207 4.95 -21.06 11.27
CA GLY A 207 5.22 -20.73 12.68
C GLY A 207 3.96 -20.50 13.52
N PRO A 208 4.06 -19.70 14.61
CA PRO A 208 2.91 -19.39 15.46
C PRO A 208 1.73 -18.70 14.75
N LYS A 209 2.01 -17.89 13.72
CA LYS A 209 1.01 -17.14 12.93
C LYS A 209 1.27 -17.31 11.43
N VAL A 210 0.33 -16.86 10.59
CA VAL A 210 0.53 -16.76 9.12
C VAL A 210 1.78 -15.93 8.80
N ILE A 211 1.93 -14.78 9.48
CA ILE A 211 3.12 -13.94 9.48
C ILE A 211 3.67 -13.94 10.91
N SER A 212 4.75 -14.70 11.14
CA SER A 212 5.32 -14.88 12.47
C SER A 212 6.35 -13.79 12.81
N ARG A 213 6.14 -13.02 13.89
CA ARG A 213 7.13 -12.01 14.37
C ARG A 213 8.44 -12.68 14.81
N LEU A 214 8.32 -13.77 15.57
CA LEU A 214 9.42 -14.61 16.02
C LEU A 214 9.12 -16.07 15.69
N LEU A 215 10.17 -16.85 15.40
CA LEU A 215 10.16 -18.32 15.51
C LEU A 215 11.14 -18.69 16.63
N THR A 216 10.68 -19.42 17.64
CA THR A 216 11.52 -19.87 18.77
C THR A 216 11.82 -21.35 18.67
N VAL A 217 12.89 -21.81 19.33
CA VAL A 217 13.32 -23.22 19.31
C VAL A 217 12.20 -24.13 19.80
N GLU A 218 11.53 -23.74 20.88
CA GLU A 218 10.47 -24.49 21.55
C GLU A 218 9.24 -24.63 20.63
N SER A 219 8.90 -23.55 19.89
CA SER A 219 7.79 -23.58 18.92
C SER A 219 8.05 -24.46 17.69
N ILE A 220 9.33 -24.73 17.37
CA ILE A 220 9.74 -25.67 16.32
C ILE A 220 9.84 -27.09 16.87
N GLU A 221 10.20 -27.27 18.14
CA GLU A 221 10.20 -28.57 18.80
C GLU A 221 8.77 -29.11 18.99
N GLU A 222 7.82 -28.30 19.47
CA GLU A 222 6.40 -28.71 19.63
C GLU A 222 5.81 -29.25 18.32
N ILE A 223 5.94 -28.50 17.22
CA ILE A 223 5.42 -28.95 15.91
C ILE A 223 6.20 -30.15 15.36
N THR A 224 7.50 -30.27 15.66
CA THR A 224 8.32 -31.41 15.23
C THR A 224 7.92 -32.71 15.94
N GLU A 225 7.50 -32.67 17.21
CA GLU A 225 6.95 -33.83 17.91
C GLU A 225 5.62 -34.30 17.29
N VAL A 226 4.73 -33.36 16.94
CA VAL A 226 3.42 -33.67 16.34
C VAL A 226 3.55 -34.19 14.90
N LEU A 227 4.34 -33.50 14.06
CA LEU A 227 4.58 -33.89 12.67
C LEU A 227 5.57 -35.07 12.52
N ARG A 228 6.33 -35.38 13.58
CA ARG A 228 7.32 -36.46 13.69
C ARG A 228 8.49 -36.36 12.70
N ARG A 229 8.67 -35.17 12.11
CA ARG A 229 9.76 -34.79 11.20
C ARG A 229 9.99 -33.27 11.25
N PRO A 230 11.23 -32.78 11.06
CA PRO A 230 11.51 -31.34 10.97
C PRO A 230 10.68 -30.66 9.86
N PRO A 231 10.02 -29.52 10.12
CA PRO A 231 9.27 -28.81 9.11
C PRO A 231 10.18 -28.06 8.12
N VAL A 232 9.63 -27.75 6.94
CA VAL A 232 10.11 -26.69 6.06
C VAL A 232 9.36 -25.41 6.43
N ILE A 233 10.06 -24.32 6.71
CA ILE A 233 9.38 -23.04 6.96
C ILE A 233 8.96 -22.42 5.63
N TRP A 234 7.66 -22.13 5.49
CA TRP A 234 7.14 -21.16 4.53
C TRP A 234 7.12 -19.82 5.28
N ASP A 235 8.05 -18.91 4.97
CA ASP A 235 8.20 -17.68 5.75
C ASP A 235 7.59 -16.47 5.07
N ASN A 236 6.49 -15.95 5.63
CA ASN A 236 5.81 -14.74 5.14
C ASN A 236 6.34 -13.44 5.78
N LEU A 237 7.54 -13.43 6.42
CA LEU A 237 8.13 -12.23 7.04
C LEU A 237 8.24 -11.04 6.07
N HIS A 238 8.35 -11.30 4.76
CA HIS A 238 8.52 -10.27 3.72
C HIS A 238 7.36 -10.20 2.73
N ALA A 239 6.28 -10.96 2.93
CA ALA A 239 5.08 -10.88 2.08
C ALA A 239 4.35 -9.55 2.29
N ASN A 240 3.76 -8.97 1.23
CA ASN A 240 2.98 -7.72 1.29
C ASN A 240 1.60 -7.79 0.59
N ASP A 241 1.20 -8.93 0.04
CA ASP A 241 -0.06 -9.14 -0.67
C ASP A 241 -1.32 -8.77 0.14
N TYR A 242 -1.27 -8.96 1.46
CA TYR A 242 -2.35 -8.58 2.39
C TYR A 242 -2.52 -7.07 2.60
N ASP A 243 -1.54 -6.24 2.24
CA ASP A 243 -1.58 -4.78 2.40
C ASP A 243 -0.69 -4.06 1.38
N GLN A 244 -1.26 -3.79 0.20
CA GLN A 244 -0.64 -3.11 -0.95
C GLN A 244 -0.13 -1.67 -0.68
N LYS A 245 -0.26 -1.14 0.55
CA LYS A 245 0.40 0.09 0.98
C LYS A 245 1.78 -0.15 1.62
N ARG A 246 2.19 -1.40 1.80
CA ARG A 246 3.43 -1.79 2.48
C ARG A 246 4.38 -2.51 1.51
N VAL A 247 5.67 -2.34 1.75
CA VAL A 247 6.76 -3.10 1.13
C VAL A 247 7.82 -3.33 2.22
N PHE A 248 8.52 -4.46 2.17
CA PHE A 248 9.44 -4.89 3.22
C PHE A 248 10.85 -5.07 2.67
N LEU A 249 11.70 -4.10 3.02
CA LEU A 249 13.10 -3.95 2.63
C LEU A 249 14.05 -4.15 3.82
N GLY A 250 13.52 -4.44 5.02
CA GLY A 250 14.32 -4.81 6.20
C GLY A 250 14.96 -6.20 6.09
N PRO A 251 15.95 -6.51 6.96
CA PRO A 251 16.65 -7.79 6.95
C PRO A 251 15.79 -8.92 7.51
N TYR A 252 16.06 -10.16 7.07
CA TYR A 252 15.54 -11.37 7.70
C TYR A 252 15.88 -11.39 9.20
N SER A 253 14.87 -11.53 10.06
CA SER A 253 14.95 -11.22 11.49
C SER A 253 13.92 -12.04 12.30
N GLY A 254 14.16 -12.20 13.61
CA GLY A 254 13.28 -12.97 14.50
C GLY A 254 13.37 -14.50 14.35
N ARG A 255 14.38 -15.01 13.65
CA ARG A 255 14.68 -16.44 13.50
C ARG A 255 16.12 -16.68 13.93
N SER A 256 16.34 -17.38 15.04
CA SER A 256 17.71 -17.67 15.48
C SER A 256 18.39 -18.68 14.55
N PRO A 257 19.70 -18.57 14.24
CA PRO A 257 20.45 -19.63 13.58
C PRO A 257 20.39 -21.00 14.28
N ASP A 258 20.05 -21.05 15.57
CA ASP A 258 19.78 -22.30 16.32
C ASP A 258 18.60 -23.11 15.77
N LEU A 259 17.76 -22.51 14.93
CA LEU A 259 16.68 -23.21 14.21
C LEU A 259 17.20 -24.03 13.03
N ILE A 260 18.33 -23.67 12.41
CA ILE A 260 18.82 -24.30 11.17
C ILE A 260 19.06 -25.82 11.34
N PRO A 261 19.62 -26.32 12.47
CA PRO A 261 19.73 -27.78 12.71
C PRO A 261 18.40 -28.48 13.04
N LYS A 262 17.34 -27.73 13.38
CA LYS A 262 16.02 -28.23 13.80
C LYS A 262 14.97 -28.20 12.68
N LEU A 263 15.34 -27.68 11.51
CA LEU A 263 14.47 -27.53 10.34
C LEU A 263 14.94 -28.41 9.18
N ARG A 264 14.01 -28.77 8.29
CA ARG A 264 14.34 -29.29 6.95
C ARG A 264 14.75 -28.17 6.01
N GLY A 265 14.23 -26.96 6.20
CA GLY A 265 14.51 -25.84 5.31
C GLY A 265 13.74 -24.56 5.61
N VAL A 266 14.00 -23.54 4.78
CA VAL A 266 13.27 -22.27 4.74
C VAL A 266 13.07 -21.86 3.27
N LEU A 267 11.82 -21.60 2.91
CA LEU A 267 11.40 -20.95 1.67
C LEU A 267 10.73 -19.63 2.06
N THR A 268 11.33 -18.48 1.69
CA THR A 268 10.68 -17.18 1.92
C THR A 268 9.62 -16.90 0.86
N ASN A 269 8.47 -16.40 1.28
CA ASN A 269 7.43 -15.79 0.45
C ASN A 269 7.58 -14.26 0.59
N PRO A 270 8.21 -13.57 -0.38
CA PRO A 270 8.60 -12.18 -0.24
C PRO A 270 7.54 -11.24 -0.85
N ASN A 271 7.89 -9.98 -1.10
CA ASN A 271 6.97 -8.99 -1.68
C ASN A 271 6.54 -9.39 -3.10
N CYS A 272 5.38 -8.92 -3.55
CA CYS A 272 4.92 -9.07 -4.94
C CYS A 272 5.92 -8.43 -5.92
N GLU A 273 6.44 -7.25 -5.58
CA GLU A 273 7.40 -6.48 -6.36
C GLU A 273 8.77 -7.15 -6.40
N TYR A 274 9.11 -7.75 -7.54
CA TYR A 274 10.34 -8.53 -7.72
C TYR A 274 11.62 -7.77 -7.33
N GLY A 275 11.71 -6.48 -7.68
CA GLY A 275 12.87 -5.63 -7.40
C GLY A 275 13.09 -5.34 -5.92
N ALA A 276 12.02 -5.28 -5.11
CA ALA A 276 12.09 -5.05 -3.67
C ALA A 276 12.76 -6.22 -2.91
N ASN A 277 12.68 -7.43 -3.47
CA ASN A 277 13.03 -8.66 -2.77
C ASN A 277 14.54 -8.93 -2.60
N PHE A 278 15.40 -8.05 -3.11
CA PHE A 278 16.85 -8.21 -3.03
C PHE A 278 17.33 -8.35 -1.57
N ILE A 279 16.90 -7.45 -0.67
CA ILE A 279 17.32 -7.50 0.74
C ILE A 279 16.78 -8.74 1.44
N ALA A 280 15.50 -9.07 1.26
CA ALA A 280 14.85 -10.22 1.87
C ALA A 280 15.59 -11.54 1.56
N ILE A 281 15.87 -11.78 0.28
CA ILE A 281 16.51 -13.03 -0.18
C ILE A 281 18.00 -13.03 0.18
N HIS A 282 18.72 -11.92 0.00
CA HIS A 282 20.15 -11.82 0.31
C HIS A 282 20.44 -11.94 1.82
N THR A 283 19.56 -11.42 2.69
CA THR A 283 19.74 -11.54 4.15
C THR A 283 19.35 -12.92 4.67
N LEU A 284 18.35 -13.59 4.07
CA LEU A 284 18.10 -15.02 4.30
C LEU A 284 19.29 -15.90 3.86
N ALA A 285 19.90 -15.62 2.71
CA ALA A 285 21.06 -16.37 2.22
C ALA A 285 22.33 -16.16 3.05
N GLN A 286 22.46 -15.02 3.74
CA GLN A 286 23.46 -14.84 4.79
C GLN A 286 23.11 -15.67 6.03
N TRP A 287 21.86 -15.60 6.50
CA TRP A 287 21.38 -16.36 7.67
C TRP A 287 21.59 -17.87 7.54
N SER A 288 21.25 -18.47 6.39
CA SER A 288 21.33 -19.94 6.19
C SER A 288 22.76 -20.51 6.17
N ARG A 289 23.78 -19.65 6.24
CA ARG A 289 25.20 -20.02 6.35
C ARG A 289 25.75 -19.92 7.77
N CYS A 290 25.04 -19.23 8.66
CA CYS A 290 25.44 -18.99 10.04
C CYS A 290 25.05 -20.18 10.95
N ASN A 291 25.64 -20.23 12.14
CA ASN A 291 25.28 -21.18 13.20
C ASN A 291 25.38 -20.61 14.63
N VAL A 292 25.66 -19.30 14.76
CA VAL A 292 25.62 -18.55 16.03
C VAL A 292 24.74 -17.32 15.85
N ASP A 293 23.90 -17.03 16.85
CA ASP A 293 23.09 -15.81 16.88
C ASP A 293 23.87 -14.63 17.46
N GLY A 294 24.00 -13.54 16.70
CA GLY A 294 24.66 -12.32 17.15
C GLY A 294 23.85 -11.49 18.14
N LYS A 295 22.54 -11.75 18.32
CA LYS A 295 21.69 -11.05 19.31
C LYS A 295 21.72 -11.66 20.72
N ARG A 296 22.52 -12.71 20.95
CA ARG A 296 22.44 -13.54 22.18
C ARG A 296 23.02 -12.88 23.45
N ASP A 297 23.81 -11.81 23.33
CA ASP A 297 24.53 -11.15 24.44
C ASP A 297 23.91 -9.81 24.93
N LEU A 298 22.75 -9.37 24.42
CA LEU A 298 22.15 -8.06 24.76
C LEU A 298 20.69 -8.10 25.27
N SER A 299 19.97 -9.21 25.15
CA SER A 299 18.50 -9.27 25.25
C SER A 299 17.92 -9.65 26.62
N LEU A 300 18.72 -9.63 27.70
CA LEU A 300 18.27 -10.02 29.06
C LEU A 300 17.20 -9.10 29.70
N ASN A 301 16.79 -8.01 29.03
CA ASN A 301 15.78 -7.05 29.50
C ASN A 301 14.48 -7.03 28.64
N ASP A 302 14.29 -7.90 27.64
CA ASP A 302 13.12 -7.86 26.73
C ASP A 302 11.77 -8.31 27.35
N THR A 303 11.65 -8.31 28.68
CA THR A 303 10.37 -8.33 29.42
C THR A 303 9.82 -6.93 29.73
N VAL A 304 10.49 -5.86 29.28
CA VAL A 304 10.07 -4.47 29.45
C VAL A 304 9.12 -4.05 28.32
N SER A 305 7.92 -3.58 28.69
CA SER A 305 6.86 -3.16 27.75
C SER A 305 7.28 -2.04 26.81
N ALA A 306 6.64 -1.97 25.63
CA ALA A 306 6.97 -1.02 24.58
C ALA A 306 6.98 0.45 25.05
N ASP A 307 6.07 0.81 25.97
CA ASP A 307 5.90 2.17 26.50
C ASP A 307 7.15 2.68 27.23
N ILE A 308 7.89 1.79 27.91
CA ILE A 308 9.09 2.15 28.69
C ILE A 308 10.29 2.31 27.75
N LYS A 309 10.37 1.53 26.66
CA LYS A 309 11.44 1.61 25.67
C LYS A 309 11.40 2.93 24.86
N LEU A 310 10.28 3.65 24.89
CA LEU A 310 10.10 4.99 24.30
C LEU A 310 10.69 6.13 25.16
N GLU A 311 10.87 5.95 26.46
CA GLU A 311 11.33 7.02 27.38
C GLU A 311 12.81 6.93 27.75
N THR A 312 13.49 5.80 27.54
CA THR A 312 14.88 5.60 27.99
C THR A 312 15.97 5.73 26.91
N GLU A 313 15.62 6.02 25.65
CA GLU A 313 16.58 6.30 24.57
C GLU A 313 16.86 7.82 24.42
N THR A 314 16.32 8.67 25.30
CA THR A 314 16.60 10.10 25.33
C THR A 314 17.82 10.43 26.19
N GLU A 315 18.95 10.77 25.55
CA GLU A 315 19.73 11.98 25.91
C GLU A 315 20.83 12.29 24.87
N ASP A 316 21.55 11.28 24.35
CA ASP A 316 22.66 11.48 23.40
C ASP A 316 22.43 10.79 22.04
N GLY A 317 22.54 11.56 20.96
CA GLY A 317 22.19 11.15 19.58
C GLY A 317 23.18 10.24 18.86
N VAL A 318 23.79 9.27 19.55
CA VAL A 318 24.78 8.34 18.98
C VAL A 318 24.11 7.06 18.47
N LEU A 319 24.05 6.91 17.15
CA LEU A 319 23.68 5.64 16.48
C LEU A 319 24.76 4.58 16.76
N GLY A 320 24.60 3.79 17.83
CA GLY A 320 25.72 3.06 18.44
C GLY A 320 25.40 1.81 19.26
N GLU A 321 24.44 0.97 18.86
CA GLU A 321 24.69 -0.48 19.06
C GLU A 321 25.80 -0.86 18.09
N ASP A 322 27.01 -1.07 18.61
CA ASP A 322 28.23 -1.34 17.82
C ASP A 322 28.04 -2.48 16.82
N VAL A 323 27.76 -2.13 15.56
CA VAL A 323 27.76 -3.10 14.45
C VAL A 323 29.22 -3.52 14.23
N PRO A 324 29.63 -4.75 14.60
CA PRO A 324 31.05 -5.03 14.74
C PRO A 324 31.75 -4.95 13.39
N LEU A 325 32.81 -4.14 13.31
CA LEU A 325 33.53 -3.84 12.07
C LEU A 325 34.01 -5.10 11.33
N THR A 326 34.27 -6.17 12.09
CA THR A 326 34.40 -7.53 11.59
C THR A 326 33.57 -8.48 12.45
N MET A 327 32.73 -9.30 11.81
CA MET A 327 32.07 -10.46 12.45
C MET A 327 32.64 -11.76 11.89
N SER A 328 32.61 -12.83 12.69
CA SER A 328 32.88 -14.17 12.18
C SER A 328 31.81 -14.55 11.15
N PRO A 329 32.15 -15.15 9.99
CA PRO A 329 31.18 -15.56 8.96
C PRO A 329 30.06 -16.48 9.47
N ASN A 330 30.27 -17.12 10.62
CA ASN A 330 29.34 -18.04 11.26
C ASN A 330 28.29 -17.34 12.14
N ILE A 331 28.40 -16.03 12.41
CA ILE A 331 27.49 -15.28 13.28
C ILE A 331 26.51 -14.47 12.43
N TYR A 332 25.21 -14.59 12.70
CA TYR A 332 24.20 -13.76 12.05
C TYR A 332 23.87 -12.51 12.87
N HIS A 333 23.91 -11.33 12.25
CA HIS A 333 23.42 -10.10 12.86
C HIS A 333 22.61 -9.27 11.83
N PRO A 334 21.30 -8.98 12.06
CA PRO A 334 20.43 -8.40 11.03
C PRO A 334 20.92 -7.06 10.45
N ARG A 335 21.44 -6.12 11.27
CA ARG A 335 21.94 -4.83 10.75
C ARG A 335 23.24 -4.99 9.94
N TYR A 336 24.09 -5.97 10.26
CA TYR A 336 25.28 -6.29 9.46
C TYR A 336 24.88 -6.92 8.11
N ALA A 337 23.95 -7.87 8.15
CA ALA A 337 23.41 -8.51 6.96
C ALA A 337 22.72 -7.50 6.02
N LEU A 338 21.95 -6.55 6.57
CA LEU A 338 21.34 -5.43 5.85
C LEU A 338 22.40 -4.56 5.16
N LYS A 339 23.45 -4.13 5.88
CA LYS A 339 24.52 -3.29 5.33
C LYS A 339 25.22 -3.96 4.15
N ASN A 340 25.48 -5.27 4.24
CA ASN A 340 26.05 -6.05 3.13
C ASN A 340 25.09 -6.13 1.94
N ALA A 341 23.80 -6.39 2.19
CA ALA A 341 22.80 -6.49 1.14
C ALA A 341 22.58 -5.15 0.41
N ILE A 342 22.55 -4.01 1.12
CA ILE A 342 22.47 -2.67 0.54
C ILE A 342 23.67 -2.38 -0.40
N ASN A 343 24.88 -2.75 0.02
CA ASN A 343 26.09 -2.55 -0.79
C ASN A 343 26.01 -3.27 -2.14
N GLU A 344 25.48 -4.50 -2.17
CA GLU A 344 25.27 -5.23 -3.42
C GLU A 344 24.04 -4.73 -4.19
N TRP A 345 22.96 -4.32 -3.51
CA TRP A 345 21.71 -3.85 -4.15
C TRP A 345 21.93 -2.54 -4.91
N LEU A 346 22.80 -1.65 -4.40
CA LEU A 346 23.16 -0.39 -5.06
C LEU A 346 23.71 -0.61 -6.48
N LEU A 347 24.34 -1.76 -6.75
CA LEU A 347 24.83 -2.12 -8.08
C LEU A 347 23.67 -2.48 -9.05
N GLU A 348 22.54 -2.97 -8.55
CA GLU A 348 21.36 -3.30 -9.35
C GLU A 348 20.65 -2.05 -9.91
N PHE A 349 20.60 -0.95 -9.14
CA PHE A 349 20.03 0.34 -9.60
C PHE A 349 20.82 0.97 -10.75
N ASN A 350 22.12 0.66 -10.83
CA ASN A 350 23.02 1.13 -11.88
C ASN A 350 22.92 0.32 -13.19
N LYS A 351 22.36 -0.90 -13.16
CA LYS A 351 22.15 -1.71 -14.37
C LYS A 351 21.07 -1.09 -15.24
N LYS A 352 21.33 -0.92 -16.54
CA LYS A 352 20.33 -0.45 -17.50
C LYS A 352 19.27 -1.53 -17.74
N ARG A 353 18.04 -1.29 -17.27
CA ARG A 353 16.84 -2.07 -17.62
C ARG A 353 15.73 -1.11 -18.03
N ASN A 354 15.08 -1.39 -19.17
CA ASN A 354 14.06 -0.53 -19.74
C ASN A 354 12.66 -0.98 -19.28
N ALA A 355 11.90 -0.06 -18.71
CA ALA A 355 10.48 -0.23 -18.40
C ALA A 355 9.76 1.07 -18.78
N TRP A 356 8.65 0.96 -19.52
CA TRP A 356 7.98 2.08 -20.16
C TRP A 356 6.47 1.83 -20.25
N GLY A 357 5.66 2.68 -19.62
CA GLY A 357 4.20 2.62 -19.68
C GLY A 357 3.59 3.20 -18.40
N VAL A 358 2.28 2.97 -18.21
CA VAL A 358 1.57 3.35 -16.98
C VAL A 358 2.11 2.54 -15.79
N ILE A 359 2.35 3.18 -14.64
CA ILE A 359 2.62 2.51 -13.36
C ILE A 359 1.49 1.51 -13.11
N ALA A 360 1.80 0.23 -13.30
CA ALA A 360 0.82 -0.83 -13.24
C ALA A 360 0.32 -0.94 -11.79
N LYS A 361 -0.97 -0.65 -11.59
CA LYS A 361 -1.61 -0.98 -10.32
C LYS A 361 -1.49 -2.50 -10.11
N PRO A 362 -1.24 -2.98 -8.88
CA PRO A 362 -1.77 -4.26 -8.47
C PRO A 362 -3.27 -4.27 -8.84
N GLN A 363 -3.74 -5.33 -9.51
CA GLN A 363 -5.19 -5.43 -9.72
C GLN A 363 -5.87 -5.51 -8.34
N PRO A 364 -7.04 -4.88 -8.15
CA PRO A 364 -7.82 -5.14 -6.95
C PRO A 364 -8.14 -6.64 -6.92
N CYS A 365 -7.86 -7.31 -5.80
CA CYS A 365 -8.15 -8.73 -5.67
C CYS A 365 -9.62 -8.97 -6.03
N VAL A 366 -9.88 -9.97 -6.87
CA VAL A 366 -11.25 -10.45 -7.08
C VAL A 366 -11.78 -10.88 -5.71
N ALA A 367 -12.75 -10.14 -5.18
CA ALA A 367 -13.27 -10.40 -3.86
C ALA A 367 -13.84 -11.84 -3.84
N PRO A 368 -13.53 -12.66 -2.81
CA PRO A 368 -14.20 -13.94 -2.65
C PRO A 368 -15.72 -13.70 -2.59
N THR A 369 -16.49 -14.56 -3.25
CA THR A 369 -17.95 -14.44 -3.32
C THR A 369 -18.55 -14.32 -1.93
N ILE A 370 -19.30 -13.25 -1.71
CA ILE A 370 -19.77 -12.81 -0.39
C ILE A 370 -20.52 -13.95 0.33
N PRO A 371 -20.08 -14.40 1.52
CA PRO A 371 -20.90 -15.28 2.35
C PRO A 371 -22.14 -14.52 2.83
N ILE A 372 -23.30 -15.13 2.67
CA ILE A 372 -24.61 -14.51 2.96
C ILE A 372 -24.66 -14.10 4.45
N PRO A 373 -25.01 -12.85 4.79
CA PRO A 373 -25.03 -12.41 6.18
C PRO A 373 -26.11 -13.14 6.98
N ILE A 374 -25.69 -13.90 7.99
CA ILE A 374 -26.58 -14.54 8.95
C ILE A 374 -27.23 -13.45 9.80
N ILE A 375 -28.57 -13.42 9.83
CA ILE A 375 -29.34 -12.41 10.56
C ILE A 375 -29.24 -12.68 12.09
N PRO A 376 -28.67 -11.77 12.90
CA PRO A 376 -28.70 -11.92 14.35
C PRO A 376 -30.10 -11.61 14.89
N SER A 377 -30.71 -12.57 15.58
CA SER A 377 -32.03 -12.38 16.20
C SER A 377 -31.96 -11.42 17.39
N VAL A 378 -32.76 -10.35 17.36
CA VAL A 378 -32.78 -9.30 18.40
C VAL A 378 -33.28 -9.85 19.74
N ASN A 379 -32.51 -9.64 20.82
CA ASN A 379 -33.03 -9.39 22.18
C ASN A 379 -31.94 -8.87 23.14
N THR A 380 -32.21 -7.70 23.74
CA THR A 380 -31.83 -7.19 25.10
C THR A 380 -30.58 -7.75 25.83
N CYS A 381 -29.74 -6.92 26.47
CA CYS A 381 -29.79 -5.46 26.69
C CYS A 381 -28.46 -4.90 27.25
N MET A 382 -28.11 -3.65 26.92
CA MET A 382 -27.11 -2.87 27.66
C MET A 382 -27.77 -2.04 28.76
N SER A 383 -27.14 -1.97 29.94
CA SER A 383 -27.51 -1.05 31.02
C SER A 383 -26.63 0.20 30.98
N LEU A 384 -27.17 1.32 30.49
CA LEU A 384 -26.48 2.60 30.50
C LEU A 384 -26.74 3.37 31.81
N THR A 385 -25.73 3.49 32.65
CA THR A 385 -25.77 4.40 33.82
C THR A 385 -25.66 5.85 33.36
N SER A 386 -26.76 6.61 33.43
CA SER A 386 -26.82 8.04 33.14
C SER A 386 -27.10 8.86 34.41
N THR A 387 -26.22 9.81 34.74
CA THR A 387 -26.25 10.59 35.98
C THR A 387 -27.42 11.58 36.00
N THR A 388 -28.33 11.45 36.97
CA THR A 388 -29.53 12.29 37.06
C THR A 388 -29.23 13.67 37.67
N THR A 389 -29.67 14.75 37.02
CA THR A 389 -29.88 16.05 37.67
C THR A 389 -31.38 16.32 37.80
N THR A 390 -31.81 16.77 38.98
CA THR A 390 -33.23 16.85 39.34
C THR A 390 -33.78 18.27 39.22
N THR A 391 -34.93 18.41 38.56
CA THR A 391 -35.82 19.58 38.72
C THR A 391 -37.27 19.14 38.50
N THR A 392 -38.23 19.81 39.14
CA THR A 392 -39.59 19.29 39.32
C THR A 392 -40.67 20.26 38.82
N THR A 393 -41.68 19.75 38.10
CA THR A 393 -43.14 19.97 38.30
C THR A 393 -43.97 19.34 37.15
N PRO A 394 -45.30 19.08 37.32
CA PRO A 394 -46.02 18.10 36.48
C PRO A 394 -47.23 18.63 35.66
N ALA A 395 -47.66 17.87 34.65
CA ALA A 395 -49.01 17.97 34.03
C ALA A 395 -49.48 16.62 33.43
N LEU A 396 -50.80 16.45 33.29
CA LEU A 396 -51.51 15.22 32.90
C LEU A 396 -51.58 14.97 31.37
N ALA A 397 -51.61 13.70 30.95
CA ALA A 397 -52.69 13.11 30.11
C ALA A 397 -52.51 11.59 29.88
N THR A 398 -53.57 10.88 29.48
CA THR A 398 -53.62 9.41 29.27
C THR A 398 -53.93 9.01 27.81
N PRO A 399 -53.68 7.75 27.38
CA PRO A 399 -53.54 7.38 25.96
C PRO A 399 -54.71 6.61 25.32
N THR A 400 -54.74 6.53 23.98
CA THR A 400 -55.48 5.54 23.18
C THR A 400 -54.71 5.19 21.88
N PRO A 401 -54.80 3.95 21.34
CA PRO A 401 -54.01 3.48 20.20
C PRO A 401 -54.76 3.53 18.85
N VAL A 402 -54.01 3.48 17.74
CA VAL A 402 -54.52 3.12 16.40
C VAL A 402 -53.51 2.20 15.70
N THR A 403 -53.98 1.08 15.18
CA THR A 403 -53.21 0.14 14.34
C THR A 403 -53.67 0.21 12.89
N THR A 404 -52.72 0.21 11.94
CA THR A 404 -52.98 -0.13 10.54
C THR A 404 -51.82 -0.93 9.97
N SER A 405 -52.10 -2.17 9.57
CA SER A 405 -51.19 -3.07 8.86
C SER A 405 -51.12 -2.72 7.37
N ASN A 406 -49.91 -2.71 6.78
CA ASN A 406 -49.68 -2.85 5.33
C ASN A 406 -48.17 -2.99 5.03
N HIS A 407 -47.58 -4.18 5.14
CA HIS A 407 -46.20 -4.45 4.69
C HIS A 407 -45.89 -5.95 4.49
N LEU A 408 -46.79 -6.69 3.83
CA LEU A 408 -46.64 -8.15 3.63
C LEU A 408 -46.97 -8.65 2.20
N GLN A 409 -46.94 -7.76 1.21
CA GLN A 409 -47.32 -8.08 -0.18
C GLN A 409 -46.38 -7.47 -1.24
N ALA A 410 -45.15 -7.08 -0.86
CA ALA A 410 -44.16 -6.45 -1.74
C ALA A 410 -42.85 -7.27 -1.90
N LEU A 411 -42.84 -8.53 -1.46
CA LEU A 411 -41.67 -9.43 -1.48
C LEU A 411 -41.86 -10.69 -2.34
N ALA A 412 -42.96 -10.77 -3.10
CA ALA A 412 -43.33 -11.98 -3.85
C ALA A 412 -43.12 -11.90 -5.37
N GLU A 413 -42.85 -10.72 -5.94
CA GLU A 413 -42.82 -10.50 -7.39
C GLU A 413 -41.40 -10.33 -7.99
N VAL A 414 -40.35 -10.41 -7.16
CA VAL A 414 -38.95 -10.19 -7.58
C VAL A 414 -38.26 -11.47 -8.08
N CYS A 415 -38.81 -12.65 -7.79
CA CYS A 415 -38.13 -13.94 -8.00
C CYS A 415 -38.62 -14.74 -9.23
N SER A 416 -39.29 -14.11 -10.21
CA SER A 416 -40.01 -14.83 -11.28
C SER A 416 -39.76 -14.33 -12.71
N SER A 417 -38.61 -13.69 -13.01
CA SER A 417 -38.40 -13.05 -14.32
C SER A 417 -36.98 -13.11 -14.92
N VAL A 418 -36.27 -14.25 -14.83
CA VAL A 418 -35.12 -14.55 -15.71
C VAL A 418 -35.14 -16.03 -16.14
N THR A 419 -35.85 -16.37 -17.22
CA THR A 419 -35.79 -17.69 -17.89
C THR A 419 -36.10 -17.59 -19.39
N THR A 420 -35.26 -16.88 -20.15
CA THR A 420 -35.17 -17.01 -21.62
C THR A 420 -33.74 -16.77 -22.09
N THR A 421 -33.34 -17.52 -23.11
CA THR A 421 -32.04 -17.40 -23.79
C THR A 421 -31.94 -16.15 -24.64
N ASP A 422 -30.81 -15.45 -24.57
CA ASP A 422 -30.11 -15.00 -25.78
C ASP A 422 -28.62 -14.74 -25.50
N GLY A 423 -27.79 -14.78 -26.54
CA GLY A 423 -26.33 -14.86 -26.40
C GLY A 423 -25.65 -13.54 -26.05
N PHE A 424 -25.13 -13.42 -24.81
CA PHE A 424 -24.24 -12.33 -24.41
C PHE A 424 -22.80 -12.84 -24.27
N VAL A 425 -21.93 -12.50 -25.23
CA VAL A 425 -20.50 -12.78 -25.13
C VAL A 425 -19.86 -11.65 -24.31
N PRO A 426 -19.29 -11.91 -23.12
CA PRO A 426 -18.57 -10.88 -22.38
C PRO A 426 -17.30 -10.47 -23.14
N PRO A 427 -16.84 -9.21 -23.04
CA PRO A 427 -15.58 -8.80 -23.63
C PRO A 427 -14.43 -9.63 -23.05
N PRO A 428 -13.38 -9.93 -23.84
CA PRO A 428 -12.27 -10.76 -23.38
C PRO A 428 -11.48 -10.06 -22.29
N VAL A 429 -11.72 -10.43 -21.03
CA VAL A 429 -10.80 -10.17 -19.93
C VAL A 429 -9.46 -10.83 -20.30
N PRO A 430 -8.32 -10.12 -20.27
CA PRO A 430 -7.04 -10.73 -20.60
C PRO A 430 -6.76 -11.87 -19.61
N VAL A 431 -6.68 -13.10 -20.12
CA VAL A 431 -6.37 -14.28 -19.31
C VAL A 431 -4.96 -14.10 -18.74
N MET A 432 -4.86 -13.85 -17.43
CA MET A 432 -3.58 -13.54 -16.79
C MET A 432 -2.74 -14.81 -16.61
N ASN A 433 -2.21 -15.29 -17.73
CA ASN A 433 -1.39 -16.48 -17.80
C ASN A 433 0.05 -16.15 -17.39
N SER A 434 0.45 -16.60 -16.21
CA SER A 434 1.79 -16.47 -15.62
C SER A 434 2.94 -16.88 -16.55
N LEU A 435 2.67 -17.75 -17.54
CA LEU A 435 3.66 -18.31 -18.45
C LEU A 435 3.78 -17.56 -19.78
N VAL A 436 2.71 -16.88 -20.21
CA VAL A 436 2.55 -16.31 -21.57
C VAL A 436 2.38 -14.78 -21.56
N SER A 437 2.38 -14.15 -20.38
CA SER A 437 2.27 -12.69 -20.26
C SER A 437 3.57 -11.98 -20.66
N GLU A 438 3.56 -11.25 -21.78
CA GLU A 438 4.67 -10.37 -22.19
C GLU A 438 4.96 -9.27 -21.15
N THR A 439 6.16 -8.69 -21.21
CA THR A 439 6.59 -7.54 -20.38
C THR A 439 5.97 -6.21 -20.85
N THR A 440 4.80 -6.25 -21.49
CA THR A 440 4.08 -5.07 -21.98
C THR A 440 3.35 -4.39 -20.83
N VAL A 441 4.06 -3.44 -20.19
CA VAL A 441 3.39 -2.35 -19.47
C VAL A 441 2.45 -1.66 -20.47
N ILE A 442 1.17 -1.56 -20.13
CA ILE A 442 0.09 -1.39 -21.12
C ILE A 442 0.33 -0.14 -21.97
N SER A 443 0.45 -0.36 -23.28
CA SER A 443 0.76 0.65 -24.30
C SER A 443 -0.45 0.86 -25.22
N GLU A 444 -1.54 1.41 -24.66
CA GLU A 444 -2.68 1.86 -25.48
C GLU A 444 -2.43 3.29 -26.02
N PRO A 445 -2.61 3.54 -27.32
CA PRO A 445 -2.55 4.88 -27.88
C PRO A 445 -3.80 5.68 -27.49
N ILE A 446 -3.62 6.95 -27.11
CA ILE A 446 -4.73 7.84 -26.75
C ILE A 446 -5.57 8.16 -28.01
N ILE A 447 -6.68 7.45 -28.20
CA ILE A 447 -7.64 7.74 -29.27
C ILE A 447 -8.52 8.92 -28.83
N SER A 448 -8.15 10.12 -29.27
CA SER A 448 -9.01 11.30 -29.17
C SER A 448 -10.19 11.19 -30.15
N SER A 449 -11.39 10.96 -29.63
CA SER A 449 -12.62 10.99 -30.43
C SER A 449 -13.66 11.94 -29.82
N ILE A 450 -13.90 13.05 -30.52
CA ILE A 450 -14.96 14.01 -30.19
C ILE A 450 -16.19 13.65 -31.03
N SER A 451 -17.31 13.36 -30.38
CA SER A 451 -18.64 13.38 -31.01
C SER A 451 -19.71 13.75 -29.95
N THR A 452 -20.90 14.15 -30.39
CA THR A 452 -21.86 14.92 -29.57
C THR A 452 -23.30 14.39 -29.67
N SER A 453 -24.13 14.74 -28.67
CA SER A 453 -25.57 14.40 -28.48
C SER A 453 -25.89 12.92 -28.21
N GLY A 454 -26.90 12.58 -27.39
CA GLY A 454 -27.76 13.42 -26.52
C GLY A 454 -28.86 12.58 -25.83
N ASP A 455 -29.41 13.08 -24.71
CA ASP A 455 -30.57 12.56 -23.94
C ASP A 455 -30.42 11.13 -23.31
N THR A 456 -31.04 10.75 -22.17
CA THR A 456 -31.88 11.46 -21.16
C THR A 456 -31.81 10.78 -19.77
N ALA A 457 -31.95 11.57 -18.69
CA ALA A 457 -32.38 11.23 -17.32
C ALA A 457 -31.56 10.22 -16.43
N PRO A 458 -31.58 10.36 -15.08
CA PRO A 458 -30.74 9.56 -14.17
C PRO A 458 -31.50 8.55 -13.26
N SER A 459 -30.75 7.61 -12.67
CA SER A 459 -31.17 6.83 -11.49
C SER A 459 -30.03 6.70 -10.47
N SER A 460 -30.33 6.88 -9.18
CA SER A 460 -29.36 6.94 -8.10
C SER A 460 -29.26 5.62 -7.32
N ASN A 461 -28.05 5.15 -7.04
CA ASN A 461 -27.78 4.10 -6.05
C ASN A 461 -26.79 4.61 -4.99
N ASN A 462 -27.19 4.53 -3.73
CA ASN A 462 -26.32 4.79 -2.59
C ASN A 462 -25.56 3.51 -2.22
N LEU A 463 -24.28 3.63 -1.86
CA LEU A 463 -23.50 2.52 -1.29
C LEU A 463 -23.21 2.81 0.19
N SER A 464 -23.64 1.91 1.09
CA SER A 464 -23.51 2.07 2.54
C SER A 464 -22.20 1.49 3.07
N SER A 465 -21.49 2.27 3.87
CA SER A 465 -20.32 1.83 4.66
C SER A 465 -20.70 0.81 5.72
N MET A 466 -19.86 -0.21 5.93
CA MET A 466 -19.89 -1.07 7.13
C MET A 466 -18.47 -1.34 7.64
N GLU A 467 -18.37 -1.58 8.95
CA GLU A 467 -17.15 -1.68 9.75
C GLU A 467 -16.87 -3.15 10.21
N PRO A 468 -15.71 -3.45 10.84
CA PRO A 468 -15.21 -4.81 10.96
C PRO A 468 -15.91 -5.68 12.02
N MET A 469 -15.68 -6.99 11.94
CA MET A 469 -16.17 -8.00 12.87
C MET A 469 -15.02 -8.77 13.53
N ASP A 470 -15.10 -8.97 14.84
CA ASP A 470 -14.12 -9.68 15.67
C ASP A 470 -14.41 -11.19 15.80
N CYS A 471 -13.38 -11.95 16.19
CA CYS A 471 -13.44 -13.40 16.30
C CYS A 471 -13.93 -13.91 17.68
N ASN A 472 -14.78 -14.96 17.67
CA ASN A 472 -14.72 -16.18 18.51
C ASN A 472 -16.12 -16.74 18.89
N THR A 473 -16.33 -18.05 18.72
CA THR A 473 -16.81 -18.99 19.78
C THR A 473 -16.83 -20.43 19.27
N THR A 474 -16.97 -21.40 20.19
CA THR A 474 -16.85 -22.86 19.93
C THR A 474 -18.15 -23.61 20.36
N PRO A 475 -18.25 -24.96 20.40
CA PRO A 475 -19.11 -25.69 19.44
C PRO A 475 -20.19 -26.59 20.09
N ASN A 476 -21.04 -27.26 19.29
CA ASN A 476 -21.61 -28.58 19.67
C ASN A 476 -22.27 -29.41 18.54
N SER A 477 -21.95 -30.71 18.52
CA SER A 477 -22.66 -31.91 18.00
C SER A 477 -23.71 -31.82 16.87
N SER A 478 -23.34 -32.35 15.69
CA SER A 478 -23.71 -33.69 15.14
C SER A 478 -25.13 -34.27 15.31
N PRO A 479 -25.56 -35.25 14.45
CA PRO A 479 -25.31 -35.43 13.00
C PRO A 479 -26.58 -35.93 12.20
N ALA A 480 -26.46 -36.19 10.88
CA ALA A 480 -26.62 -37.55 10.29
C ALA A 480 -27.13 -37.65 8.81
N HIS A 481 -26.34 -38.35 7.99
CA HIS A 481 -26.72 -39.43 7.06
C HIS A 481 -27.30 -39.20 5.62
N VAL A 482 -26.47 -39.62 4.64
CA VAL A 482 -26.69 -40.75 3.69
C VAL A 482 -27.13 -40.45 2.24
N ALA A 483 -26.09 -40.29 1.41
CA ALA A 483 -25.66 -41.26 0.38
C ALA A 483 -26.32 -41.42 -1.01
N LYS A 484 -25.42 -41.86 -1.92
CA LYS A 484 -25.58 -42.72 -3.11
C LYS A 484 -26.10 -42.13 -4.45
N VAL A 485 -25.68 -42.62 -5.63
CA VAL A 485 -24.41 -43.27 -6.12
C VAL A 485 -24.55 -43.57 -7.62
N GLN A 486 -23.44 -43.66 -8.38
CA GLN A 486 -23.32 -44.25 -9.75
C GLN A 486 -24.16 -43.57 -10.89
N SER A 487 -24.03 -43.93 -12.18
CA SER A 487 -22.88 -44.14 -13.11
C SER A 487 -23.42 -44.43 -14.55
N GLU A 488 -22.71 -44.81 -15.64
CA GLU A 488 -21.31 -45.17 -15.98
C GLU A 488 -21.13 -44.98 -17.53
N ASP A 489 -19.89 -44.97 -18.06
CA ASP A 489 -19.49 -45.22 -19.48
C ASP A 489 -20.06 -44.27 -20.61
N ASP A 490 -19.66 -44.29 -21.90
CA ASP A 490 -18.75 -45.13 -22.72
C ASP A 490 -17.78 -44.24 -23.58
N ALA A 491 -17.21 -44.72 -24.71
CA ALA A 491 -15.92 -44.25 -25.26
C ALA A 491 -15.78 -44.29 -26.81
N MET A 492 -14.52 -44.45 -27.28
CA MET A 492 -14.00 -44.62 -28.67
C MET A 492 -13.73 -43.32 -29.49
N VAL A 493 -12.57 -43.03 -30.14
CA VAL A 493 -11.50 -43.79 -30.88
C VAL A 493 -11.86 -43.90 -32.39
N GLU A 494 -11.07 -43.50 -33.41
CA GLU A 494 -9.65 -43.01 -33.52
C GLU A 494 -9.32 -42.42 -34.95
N ASN A 495 -8.03 -42.06 -35.20
CA ASN A 495 -7.27 -42.21 -36.48
C ASN A 495 -7.47 -41.24 -37.69
N VAL A 496 -6.48 -40.90 -38.55
CA VAL A 496 -4.97 -41.02 -38.52
C VAL A 496 -4.30 -40.19 -39.66
N SER A 497 -2.96 -39.97 -39.60
CA SER A 497 -2.03 -39.58 -40.71
C SER A 497 -2.09 -38.15 -41.34
N THR A 498 -1.03 -37.52 -41.91
CA THR A 498 0.45 -37.67 -41.88
C THR A 498 1.14 -36.42 -42.48
N CYS A 499 2.42 -36.15 -42.11
CA CYS A 499 3.60 -35.66 -42.90
C CYS A 499 3.45 -34.77 -44.18
N SER A 500 4.37 -33.84 -44.54
CA SER A 500 5.64 -33.36 -43.93
C SER A 500 6.33 -32.21 -44.74
N GLU A 501 7.30 -31.53 -44.09
CA GLU A 501 8.56 -30.97 -44.65
C GLU A 501 8.67 -29.59 -45.39
N ALA A 502 9.75 -28.87 -44.98
CA ALA A 502 10.74 -28.10 -45.77
C ALA A 502 10.55 -26.60 -46.16
N SER A 503 11.11 -25.74 -45.29
CA SER A 503 12.00 -24.56 -45.52
C SER A 503 12.24 -23.94 -46.90
N GLY A 504 12.23 -22.59 -46.97
CA GLY A 504 12.83 -21.77 -48.04
C GLY A 504 13.00 -20.29 -47.62
N SER A 505 14.11 -19.63 -47.99
CA SER A 505 14.55 -18.36 -47.35
C SER A 505 15.02 -17.25 -48.32
N MET A 506 14.79 -16.00 -47.90
CA MET A 506 15.51 -14.75 -48.21
C MET A 506 15.25 -13.90 -49.48
N GLN A 507 15.35 -12.58 -49.23
CA GLN A 507 15.70 -11.44 -50.11
C GLN A 507 14.67 -11.00 -51.19
N VAL A 508 14.19 -9.75 -51.27
CA VAL A 508 14.71 -8.35 -51.15
C VAL A 508 14.93 -7.72 -52.53
N GLU A 509 14.20 -6.65 -52.82
CA GLU A 509 14.70 -5.47 -53.56
C GLU A 509 13.80 -4.23 -53.32
N VAL A 510 14.25 -3.05 -53.76
CA VAL A 510 13.70 -1.73 -53.37
C VAL A 510 13.66 -0.80 -54.58
N ASP A 511 12.61 0.01 -54.71
CA ASP A 511 12.68 1.30 -55.39
C ASP A 511 11.61 2.26 -54.80
N GLY A 512 11.72 3.58 -54.99
CA GLY A 512 10.86 4.52 -54.27
C GLY A 512 10.76 5.95 -54.80
N THR A 513 9.99 6.80 -54.10
CA THR A 513 10.08 8.29 -54.16
C THR A 513 9.27 8.95 -53.04
N SER A 514 9.74 10.11 -52.56
CA SER A 514 9.26 10.85 -51.35
C SER A 514 8.60 12.20 -51.77
N PRO A 515 8.24 13.18 -50.89
CA PRO A 515 8.46 13.34 -49.43
C PRO A 515 7.27 13.96 -48.63
N VAL A 516 7.58 14.58 -47.47
CA VAL A 516 6.75 15.39 -46.53
C VAL A 516 6.03 14.57 -45.43
N VAL A 517 6.25 14.79 -44.12
CA VAL A 517 7.24 15.62 -43.39
C VAL A 517 7.58 14.97 -42.03
N ASN A 518 8.78 15.20 -41.48
CA ASN A 518 9.24 14.60 -40.22
C ASN A 518 8.77 15.36 -38.96
N GLY A 519 8.48 14.62 -37.89
CA GLY A 519 8.57 15.10 -36.51
C GLY A 519 9.85 14.54 -35.86
N SER A 520 10.70 15.40 -35.31
CA SER A 520 12.08 15.02 -34.92
C SER A 520 12.17 14.29 -33.56
N GLN A 521 12.93 13.20 -33.52
CA GLN A 521 13.55 12.73 -32.28
C GLN A 521 14.65 13.70 -31.85
N MET A 522 14.78 13.94 -30.55
CA MET A 522 15.95 14.63 -29.97
C MET A 522 16.92 13.58 -29.40
N ILE A 523 17.85 13.14 -30.24
CA ILE A 523 19.06 12.44 -29.79
C ILE A 523 20.15 13.51 -29.65
N VAL A 524 20.78 13.61 -28.47
CA VAL A 524 21.91 14.51 -28.25
C VAL A 524 23.20 13.70 -28.37
N GLU A 525 23.77 13.68 -29.56
CA GLU A 525 25.17 13.34 -29.77
C GLU A 525 26.00 14.63 -29.64
N ASN A 526 26.73 14.78 -28.53
CA ASN A 526 27.76 15.81 -28.38
C ASN A 526 29.13 15.17 -28.67
N ASP A 527 29.69 15.44 -29.84
CA ASP A 527 31.09 15.11 -30.16
C ASP A 527 31.79 16.35 -30.74
N ASN A 528 32.52 17.04 -29.87
CA ASN A 528 33.62 17.96 -30.15
C ASN A 528 34.26 18.30 -28.80
N GLY A 529 35.56 18.06 -28.65
CA GLY A 529 36.23 18.13 -27.34
C GLY A 529 36.63 19.54 -26.93
N ASP A 530 36.27 19.93 -25.70
CA ASP A 530 37.09 20.83 -24.88
C ASP A 530 37.24 20.21 -23.47
N CYS A 531 38.40 20.39 -22.85
CA CYS A 531 38.87 19.59 -21.71
C CYS A 531 38.37 20.12 -20.35
N GLY A 532 37.29 20.90 -20.33
CA GLY A 532 36.75 21.56 -19.13
C GLY A 532 35.32 21.16 -18.76
N ASP A 533 34.46 20.87 -19.75
CA ASP A 533 33.04 20.55 -19.49
C ASP A 533 32.84 19.16 -18.89
N GLN A 534 33.83 18.27 -19.02
CA GLN A 534 33.78 16.90 -18.49
C GLN A 534 33.59 16.89 -16.96
N GLU A 535 34.36 17.69 -16.21
CA GLU A 535 34.29 17.73 -14.74
C GLU A 535 32.97 18.35 -14.24
N LEU A 536 32.40 19.31 -14.98
CA LEU A 536 31.10 19.90 -14.67
C LEU A 536 29.95 18.93 -14.96
N GLN A 537 30.02 18.17 -16.06
CA GLN A 537 29.02 17.16 -16.38
C GLN A 537 29.09 15.96 -15.43
N ASP A 538 30.30 15.47 -15.10
CA ASP A 538 30.49 14.33 -14.18
C ASP A 538 30.09 14.67 -12.74
N SER A 539 30.28 15.92 -12.28
CA SER A 539 29.81 16.35 -10.96
C SER A 539 28.28 16.49 -10.91
N ILE A 540 27.66 17.08 -11.95
CA ILE A 540 26.20 17.14 -12.10
C ILE A 540 25.56 15.74 -12.18
N ASP A 541 26.24 14.75 -12.77
CA ASP A 541 25.78 13.35 -12.78
C ASP A 541 26.23 12.52 -11.57
N ALA A 542 27.12 13.04 -10.71
CA ALA A 542 27.43 12.42 -9.41
C ALA A 542 26.31 12.70 -8.40
N ASP A 543 25.83 13.93 -8.30
CA ASP A 543 24.80 14.33 -7.32
C ASP A 543 23.44 13.62 -7.53
N LYS A 544 23.16 13.16 -8.75
CA LYS A 544 21.94 12.41 -9.11
C LYS A 544 22.00 10.92 -8.80
N ARG A 545 23.17 10.36 -8.48
CA ARG A 545 23.32 8.91 -8.20
C ARG A 545 22.83 8.60 -6.78
N LEU A 546 22.10 7.50 -6.65
CA LEU A 546 21.77 6.91 -5.34
C LEU A 546 23.05 6.57 -4.58
N THR A 547 23.04 6.77 -3.27
CA THR A 547 24.12 6.40 -2.35
C THR A 547 23.72 5.24 -1.44
N GLN A 548 24.68 4.73 -0.65
CA GLN A 548 24.41 3.81 0.45
C GLN A 548 23.47 4.43 1.51
N GLU A 549 23.58 5.73 1.76
CA GLU A 549 22.76 6.43 2.75
C GLU A 549 21.31 6.54 2.26
N ASP A 550 21.10 6.88 0.99
CA ASP A 550 19.77 6.93 0.36
C ASP A 550 19.07 5.57 0.47
N LEU A 551 19.77 4.47 0.17
CA LEU A 551 19.21 3.12 0.31
C LEU A 551 19.05 2.66 1.76
N SER A 552 19.88 3.14 2.69
CA SER A 552 19.70 2.85 4.13
C SER A 552 18.46 3.54 4.68
N LEU A 553 18.21 4.80 4.29
CA LEU A 553 16.98 5.52 4.59
C LEU A 553 15.76 4.82 3.97
N LEU A 554 15.86 4.39 2.71
CA LEU A 554 14.81 3.61 2.04
C LEU A 554 14.46 2.33 2.81
N CYS A 555 15.46 1.58 3.27
CA CYS A 555 15.24 0.35 4.05
C CYS A 555 14.66 0.64 5.44
N ASP A 556 15.06 1.74 6.09
CA ASP A 556 14.51 2.11 7.41
C ASP A 556 13.05 2.58 7.35
N LEU A 557 12.66 3.28 6.28
CA LEU A 557 11.28 3.74 6.06
C LEU A 557 10.31 2.58 5.73
N PHE A 558 10.83 1.49 5.19
CA PHE A 558 10.07 0.33 4.71
C PHE A 558 10.64 -0.98 5.28
N TYR A 559 10.72 -1.07 6.61
CA TYR A 559 11.53 -2.09 7.30
C TYR A 559 10.85 -3.48 7.37
N LEU A 560 10.05 -3.78 8.40
CA LEU A 560 9.47 -5.11 8.63
C LEU A 560 7.97 -5.05 9.04
N PRO A 561 7.22 -6.16 9.03
CA PRO A 561 5.80 -6.16 9.38
C PRO A 561 5.46 -5.66 10.79
N PHE A 562 6.40 -5.77 11.74
CA PHE A 562 6.21 -5.49 13.18
C PHE A 562 7.27 -4.53 13.78
N GLU A 563 8.10 -3.91 12.94
CA GLU A 563 9.24 -3.09 13.37
C GLU A 563 9.52 -2.05 12.26
N HIS A 564 9.59 -0.77 12.63
CA HIS A 564 10.05 0.31 11.75
C HIS A 564 11.58 0.45 11.90
N GLY A 565 12.28 0.91 10.87
CA GLY A 565 13.72 1.10 10.96
C GLY A 565 14.11 2.34 11.75
N GLY A 566 15.40 2.48 12.08
CA GLY A 566 15.88 3.48 13.04
C GLY A 566 15.55 4.92 12.66
N GLN A 567 15.77 5.28 11.39
CA GLN A 567 15.41 6.61 10.87
C GLN A 567 13.88 6.83 10.79
N GLY A 568 13.09 5.76 10.61
CA GLY A 568 11.62 5.82 10.62
C GLY A 568 11.05 6.05 12.02
N ILE A 569 11.60 5.37 13.03
CA ILE A 569 11.27 5.58 14.45
C ILE A 569 11.65 7.00 14.87
N GLN A 570 12.85 7.46 14.53
CA GLN A 570 13.30 8.82 14.84
C GLN A 570 12.37 9.88 14.23
N LEU A 571 11.90 9.68 12.99
CA LEU A 571 10.98 10.62 12.35
C LEU A 571 9.64 10.75 13.10
N LEU A 572 9.12 9.63 13.60
CA LEU A 572 7.91 9.55 14.41
C LEU A 572 8.10 10.25 15.77
N GLN A 573 9.23 9.99 16.44
CA GLN A 573 9.59 10.58 17.73
C GLN A 573 9.78 12.10 17.64
N GLU A 574 10.54 12.60 16.65
CA GLU A 574 10.79 14.04 16.49
C GLU A 574 9.48 14.80 16.22
N PHE A 575 8.63 14.31 15.31
CA PHE A 575 7.34 14.97 15.06
C PHE A 575 6.45 14.98 16.30
N ASN A 576 6.35 13.85 17.03
CA ASN A 576 5.49 13.77 18.21
C ASN A 576 5.96 14.71 19.34
N TRP A 577 7.28 14.79 19.57
CA TRP A 577 7.86 15.72 20.53
C TRP A 577 7.63 17.19 20.11
N LEU A 578 7.84 17.52 18.83
CA LEU A 578 7.63 18.88 18.29
C LEU A 578 6.17 19.31 18.37
N LYS A 579 5.22 18.41 18.07
CA LYS A 579 3.77 18.61 18.22
C LYS A 579 3.38 18.87 19.69
N SER A 580 3.95 18.10 20.61
CA SER A 580 3.63 18.20 22.05
C SER A 580 4.21 19.48 22.69
N ASN A 581 5.42 19.86 22.30
CA ASN A 581 6.14 21.01 22.86
C ASN A 581 5.95 22.32 22.07
N ALA A 582 5.13 22.33 21.01
CA ALA A 582 4.79 23.54 20.24
C ALA A 582 4.32 24.72 21.11
N HIS A 583 3.65 24.42 22.22
CA HIS A 583 3.18 25.40 23.20
C HIS A 583 4.28 26.30 23.80
N VAL A 584 5.55 25.93 23.66
CA VAL A 584 6.74 26.71 24.06
C VAL A 584 6.93 27.91 23.11
N VAL A 585 7.01 27.66 21.80
CA VAL A 585 7.27 28.69 20.78
C VAL A 585 6.06 29.61 20.55
N MET A 586 4.85 29.09 20.76
CA MET A 586 3.59 29.84 20.59
C MET A 586 3.32 30.87 21.70
N ARG A 587 4.09 30.87 22.80
CA ARG A 587 3.96 31.85 23.90
C ARG A 587 4.86 33.05 23.64
N LYS A 588 4.27 34.26 23.63
CA LYS A 588 5.06 35.50 23.72
C LYS A 588 5.91 35.47 24.99
N PRO A 589 7.23 35.70 24.91
CA PRO A 589 8.10 35.64 26.07
C PRO A 589 7.70 36.70 27.10
N LYS A 590 7.61 36.30 28.36
CA LYS A 590 7.60 37.23 29.50
C LYS A 590 9.05 37.57 29.83
N GLU A 591 9.32 38.84 30.11
CA GLU A 591 10.68 39.42 30.16
C GLU A 591 11.60 38.92 31.30
N ASN A 592 11.33 37.79 31.97
CA ASN A 592 12.04 37.34 33.17
C ASN A 592 12.29 35.81 33.30
N GLU A 593 11.98 34.98 32.30
CA GLU A 593 12.17 33.51 32.37
C GLU A 593 13.26 33.04 31.39
N ALA A 594 14.52 32.98 31.85
CA ALA A 594 15.67 32.59 31.04
C ALA A 594 15.66 31.12 30.58
N SER A 595 14.96 30.24 31.31
CA SER A 595 14.74 28.85 30.90
C SER A 595 13.97 28.76 29.58
N SER A 596 12.93 29.57 29.41
CA SER A 596 12.07 29.56 28.21
C SER A 596 12.82 29.87 26.92
N GLN A 597 13.97 30.54 26.98
CA GLN A 597 14.80 30.78 25.80
C GLN A 597 15.55 29.51 25.36
N SER A 598 15.99 28.68 26.31
CA SER A 598 16.61 27.37 26.03
C SER A 598 15.59 26.40 25.43
N ASP A 599 14.37 26.38 25.97
CA ASP A 599 13.28 25.51 25.50
C ASP A 599 12.89 25.85 24.05
N ILE A 600 12.89 27.13 23.69
CA ILE A 600 12.64 27.63 22.32
C ILE A 600 13.80 27.23 21.38
N GLU A 601 15.05 27.32 21.84
CA GLU A 601 16.23 26.95 21.04
C GLU A 601 16.31 25.43 20.79
N GLU A 602 15.93 24.59 21.76
CA GLU A 602 15.77 23.14 21.53
C GLU A 602 14.69 22.88 20.46
N TRP A 603 13.52 23.51 20.59
CA TRP A 603 12.42 23.28 19.66
C TRP A 603 12.81 23.67 18.23
N HIS A 604 13.48 24.80 18.02
CA HIS A 604 13.96 25.18 16.69
C HIS A 604 15.08 24.27 16.16
N THR A 605 16.00 23.82 17.02
CA THR A 605 17.04 22.83 16.63
C THR A 605 16.42 21.50 16.19
N ARG A 606 15.40 21.01 16.90
CA ARG A 606 14.70 19.76 16.56
C ARG A 606 13.80 19.92 15.33
N ALA A 607 13.18 21.08 15.15
CA ALA A 607 12.44 21.40 13.92
C ALA A 607 13.36 21.46 12.69
N ALA A 608 14.60 21.96 12.84
CA ALA A 608 15.62 21.91 11.79
C ALA A 608 16.01 20.45 11.46
N LYS A 609 16.26 19.61 12.48
CA LYS A 609 16.52 18.18 12.30
C LYS A 609 15.40 17.46 11.55
N LEU A 610 14.14 17.69 11.90
CA LEU A 610 12.99 17.12 11.16
C LEU A 610 12.95 17.61 9.70
N ASN A 611 13.25 18.89 9.45
CA ASN A 611 13.35 19.43 8.11
C ASN A 611 14.47 18.76 7.30
N ASP A 612 15.61 18.44 7.91
CA ASP A 612 16.72 17.76 7.24
C ASP A 612 16.44 16.28 6.95
N MET A 613 15.68 15.60 7.82
CA MET A 613 15.13 14.28 7.52
C MET A 613 14.15 14.34 6.33
N CYS A 614 13.26 15.35 6.29
CA CYS A 614 12.39 15.59 5.13
C CYS A 614 13.19 15.88 3.85
N ASN A 615 14.31 16.61 3.95
CA ASN A 615 15.21 16.86 2.82
C ASN A 615 15.92 15.57 2.35
N ALA A 616 16.28 14.66 3.27
CA ALA A 616 16.83 13.35 2.91
C ALA A 616 15.82 12.50 2.12
N VAL A 617 14.55 12.47 2.52
CA VAL A 617 13.49 11.77 1.77
C VAL A 617 13.27 12.40 0.39
N ASN A 618 13.34 13.73 0.26
CA ASN A 618 13.28 14.42 -1.04
C ASN A 618 14.49 14.05 -1.94
N ARG A 619 15.71 14.01 -1.41
CA ARG A 619 16.93 13.61 -2.16
C ARG A 619 16.85 12.15 -2.65
N LEU A 620 16.45 11.24 -1.76
CA LEU A 620 16.21 9.83 -2.10
C LEU A 620 15.20 9.71 -3.25
N PHE A 621 14.07 10.41 -3.18
CA PHE A 621 13.06 10.42 -4.24
C PHE A 621 13.62 10.92 -5.58
N GLN A 622 14.33 12.06 -5.61
CA GLN A 622 14.94 12.58 -6.83
C GLN A 622 15.94 11.58 -7.43
N ARG A 623 16.92 11.11 -6.64
CA ARG A 623 17.95 10.15 -7.08
C ARG A 623 17.36 8.83 -7.58
N LEU A 624 16.29 8.35 -6.95
CA LEU A 624 15.54 7.19 -7.40
C LEU A 624 14.92 7.43 -8.78
N THR A 625 14.31 8.59 -9.05
CA THR A 625 13.76 8.89 -10.40
C THR A 625 14.82 8.94 -11.51
N TYR A 626 16.10 9.17 -11.18
CA TYR A 626 17.22 9.17 -12.13
C TYR A 626 17.90 7.79 -12.33
N CYS A 627 17.48 6.71 -11.65
CA CYS A 627 18.20 5.43 -11.77
C CYS A 627 18.07 4.77 -13.16
N ASN A 628 19.15 4.08 -13.56
CA ASN A 628 19.28 3.36 -14.84
C ASN A 628 18.37 2.13 -14.92
N ASN A 629 18.11 1.49 -13.78
CA ASN A 629 17.20 0.36 -13.69
C ASN A 629 15.77 0.88 -13.54
N ARG A 630 15.03 0.97 -14.64
CA ARG A 630 13.66 1.50 -14.60
C ARG A 630 12.70 0.52 -13.90
N GLU A 631 12.91 -0.80 -14.01
CA GLU A 631 12.08 -1.79 -13.30
C GLU A 631 12.07 -1.52 -11.78
N LEU A 632 13.25 -1.34 -11.17
CA LEU A 632 13.37 -0.99 -9.74
C LEU A 632 12.69 0.34 -9.39
N LEU A 633 12.65 1.32 -10.30
CA LEU A 633 11.89 2.55 -10.09
C LEU A 633 10.39 2.28 -10.08
N TYR A 634 9.84 1.60 -11.09
CA TYR A 634 8.38 1.36 -11.16
C TYR A 634 7.88 0.52 -9.97
N ASP A 635 8.65 -0.49 -9.53
CA ASP A 635 8.35 -1.31 -8.35
C ASP A 635 8.31 -0.49 -7.04
N LEU A 636 9.11 0.58 -6.91
CA LEU A 636 9.27 1.33 -5.65
C LEU A 636 8.60 2.73 -5.65
N TYR A 637 8.25 3.28 -6.82
CA TYR A 637 7.86 4.69 -6.95
C TYR A 637 6.61 5.06 -6.14
N SER A 638 5.57 4.21 -6.16
CA SER A 638 4.31 4.41 -5.43
C SER A 638 4.54 4.60 -3.92
N TYR A 639 5.29 3.68 -3.33
CA TYR A 639 5.64 3.67 -1.91
C TYR A 639 6.45 4.91 -1.52
N VAL A 640 7.53 5.21 -2.24
CA VAL A 640 8.42 6.34 -1.93
C VAL A 640 7.71 7.69 -2.17
N TRP A 641 6.86 7.81 -3.20
CA TRP A 641 6.10 9.03 -3.49
C TRP A 641 5.07 9.35 -2.40
N ASP A 642 4.34 8.36 -1.85
CA ASP A 642 3.37 8.64 -0.79
C ASP A 642 4.06 8.96 0.54
N MET A 643 5.12 8.20 0.90
CA MET A 643 5.97 8.50 2.05
C MET A 643 6.54 9.93 1.96
N ARG A 644 7.19 10.29 0.84
CA ARG A 644 7.70 11.65 0.58
C ARG A 644 6.60 12.71 0.71
N GLY A 645 5.39 12.41 0.26
CA GLY A 645 4.22 13.28 0.45
C GLY A 645 3.81 13.49 1.91
N VAL A 646 3.76 12.41 2.71
CA VAL A 646 3.41 12.48 4.14
C VAL A 646 4.50 13.18 4.96
N VAL A 647 5.77 12.86 4.74
CA VAL A 647 6.89 13.53 5.44
C VAL A 647 6.94 15.02 5.10
N SER A 648 6.68 15.39 3.83
CA SER A 648 6.53 16.79 3.45
C SER A 648 5.36 17.46 4.18
N LEU A 649 4.19 16.81 4.26
CA LEU A 649 2.99 17.33 4.91
C LEU A 649 3.20 17.56 6.42
N LEU A 650 3.92 16.66 7.09
CA LEU A 650 4.33 16.81 8.49
C LEU A 650 5.31 17.97 8.69
N ASN A 651 6.31 18.12 7.82
CA ASN A 651 7.25 19.25 7.85
C ASN A 651 6.52 20.60 7.63
N SER A 652 5.54 20.65 6.71
CA SER A 652 4.68 21.82 6.50
C SER A 652 3.89 22.19 7.78
N TYR A 653 3.35 21.19 8.49
CA TYR A 653 2.60 21.40 9.74
C TYR A 653 3.51 21.87 10.88
N VAL A 654 4.72 21.32 11.04
CA VAL A 654 5.69 21.80 12.06
C VAL A 654 6.16 23.22 11.74
N LYS A 655 6.44 23.54 10.48
CA LYS A 655 6.75 24.92 10.07
C LYS A 655 5.62 25.88 10.45
N TRP A 656 4.36 25.47 10.26
CA TRP A 656 3.19 26.26 10.68
C TRP A 656 3.05 26.42 12.20
N LEU A 657 3.36 25.39 13.00
CA LEU A 657 3.39 25.50 14.47
C LEU A 657 4.37 26.57 14.95
N GLY A 658 5.52 26.71 14.29
CA GLY A 658 6.53 27.73 14.59
C GLY A 658 6.12 29.19 14.28
N PHE A 659 5.01 29.41 13.55
CA PHE A 659 4.50 30.76 13.20
C PHE A 659 3.15 31.12 13.84
N SER A 660 2.44 30.15 14.42
CA SER A 660 1.04 30.34 14.85
C SER A 660 0.92 30.82 16.30
N ASN A 661 0.05 31.80 16.54
CA ASN A 661 -0.15 32.44 17.85
C ASN A 661 -1.27 31.79 18.69
N GLY A 662 -1.76 30.61 18.29
CA GLY A 662 -2.99 30.02 18.81
C GLY A 662 -2.91 28.51 18.92
N TRP A 663 -3.21 27.98 20.11
CA TRP A 663 -3.31 26.56 20.39
C TRP A 663 -4.48 26.31 21.34
N LYS A 664 -5.36 25.38 20.99
CA LYS A 664 -6.35 24.80 21.90
C LYS A 664 -6.49 23.31 21.62
N GLU A 665 -6.24 22.53 22.68
CA GLU A 665 -6.47 21.09 22.79
C GLU A 665 -5.61 20.21 21.84
N THR A 666 -4.67 19.48 22.44
CA THR A 666 -4.00 18.36 21.78
C THR A 666 -4.97 17.20 21.64
N PHE A 667 -5.26 16.78 20.40
CA PHE A 667 -5.75 15.43 20.17
C PHE A 667 -4.62 14.42 20.44
N MET A 668 -4.79 13.62 21.50
CA MET A 668 -4.00 12.41 21.73
C MET A 668 -4.57 11.30 20.85
N SER A 669 -3.72 10.67 20.03
CA SER A 669 -4.05 9.38 19.43
C SER A 669 -4.22 8.35 20.54
N GLY A 670 -5.35 7.62 20.56
CA GLY A 670 -5.65 6.66 21.62
C GLY A 670 -4.68 5.48 21.69
N ASP A 671 -4.72 4.77 22.83
CA ASP A 671 -3.71 3.81 23.30
C ASP A 671 -3.69 2.45 22.55
N GLN A 672 -3.79 2.47 21.22
CA GLN A 672 -3.72 1.27 20.38
C GLN A 672 -2.34 1.09 19.75
N GLU A 673 -1.83 -0.14 19.76
CA GLU A 673 -0.50 -0.47 19.24
C GLU A 673 -0.39 -0.11 17.73
N PRO A 674 0.72 0.51 17.26
CA PRO A 674 0.80 1.04 15.88
C PRO A 674 0.49 0.02 14.78
N TRP A 675 0.90 -1.24 14.98
CA TRP A 675 0.76 -2.35 14.04
C TRP A 675 -0.66 -2.94 13.94
N VAL A 676 -1.65 -2.42 14.68
CA VAL A 676 -3.07 -2.84 14.55
C VAL A 676 -3.68 -2.36 13.22
N PHE A 677 -3.13 -1.30 12.61
CA PHE A 677 -3.71 -0.65 11.44
C PHE A 677 -2.94 -0.91 10.14
N ARG A 678 -3.66 -0.95 9.01
CA ARG A 678 -3.06 -1.06 7.66
C ARG A 678 -2.30 0.21 7.26
N GLY A 679 -1.31 0.05 6.38
CA GLY A 679 -0.52 1.13 5.76
C GLY A 679 0.81 1.47 6.43
N GLY A 680 1.20 0.77 7.50
CA GLY A 680 2.54 0.87 8.11
C GLY A 680 2.94 2.30 8.54
N LEU A 681 4.24 2.60 8.49
CA LEU A 681 4.82 3.88 8.93
C LEU A 681 4.13 5.09 8.27
N THR A 682 3.79 4.99 6.98
CA THR A 682 3.06 6.04 6.25
C THR A 682 1.72 6.37 6.91
N ALA A 683 0.97 5.35 7.34
CA ALA A 683 -0.33 5.53 8.01
C ALA A 683 -0.18 5.96 9.47
N ASP A 684 0.86 5.50 10.18
CA ASP A 684 1.17 5.95 11.55
C ASP A 684 1.49 7.45 11.56
N LEU A 685 2.34 7.89 10.62
CA LEU A 685 2.68 9.30 10.39
C LEU A 685 1.44 10.14 10.02
N GLN A 686 0.54 9.62 9.16
CA GLN A 686 -0.72 10.31 8.82
C GLN A 686 -1.62 10.54 10.05
N ARG A 687 -1.71 9.55 10.97
CA ARG A 687 -2.52 9.65 12.20
C ARG A 687 -2.03 10.70 13.20
N LEU A 688 -0.80 11.20 13.09
CA LEU A 688 -0.29 12.26 13.96
C LEU A 688 -0.83 13.66 13.60
N ILE A 689 -1.37 13.84 12.39
CA ILE A 689 -1.95 15.11 11.91
C ILE A 689 -3.36 15.29 12.49
N PRO A 690 -3.72 16.46 13.07
CA PRO A 690 -5.02 16.67 13.70
C PRO A 690 -6.13 16.96 12.66
N VAL A 691 -6.54 15.94 11.92
CA VAL A 691 -7.74 15.98 11.06
C VAL A 691 -8.59 14.73 11.31
N ASP A 692 -9.91 14.93 11.42
CA ASP A 692 -10.87 13.86 11.69
C ASP A 692 -10.76 12.69 10.69
N SER A 693 -11.05 11.49 11.19
CA SER A 693 -10.78 10.14 10.64
C SER A 693 -11.44 9.77 9.30
N GLY A 694 -11.89 10.75 8.52
CA GLY A 694 -12.40 10.55 7.16
C GLY A 694 -11.29 10.09 6.21
N ASN A 695 -11.25 8.77 5.98
CA ASN A 695 -10.22 8.08 5.18
C ASN A 695 -9.91 8.75 3.82
N ASP A 696 -10.91 9.36 3.17
CA ASP A 696 -10.83 9.96 1.83
C ASP A 696 -9.78 11.07 1.66
N LEU A 697 -9.42 11.75 2.77
CA LEU A 697 -8.36 12.77 2.78
C LEU A 697 -7.00 12.20 2.38
N PHE A 698 -6.72 10.95 2.78
CA PHE A 698 -5.44 10.27 2.59
C PHE A 698 -5.47 9.23 1.46
N ILE A 699 -6.53 9.22 0.66
CA ILE A 699 -6.61 8.44 -0.58
C ILE A 699 -6.03 9.29 -1.72
N TYR A 700 -4.75 9.08 -2.00
CA TYR A 700 -4.03 9.66 -3.13
C TYR A 700 -3.86 8.62 -4.25
N LYS A 701 -4.00 9.06 -5.51
CA LYS A 701 -3.57 8.29 -6.68
C LYS A 701 -2.17 8.78 -7.06
N ALA A 702 -1.19 7.88 -7.11
CA ALA A 702 0.14 8.23 -7.63
C ALA A 702 0.06 8.66 -9.11
N PRO A 703 1.00 9.48 -9.60
CA PRO A 703 1.15 9.77 -11.03
C PRO A 703 1.19 8.48 -11.86
N GLU A 704 0.66 8.51 -13.08
CA GLU A 704 0.66 7.32 -13.97
C GLU A 704 2.03 7.06 -14.60
N VAL A 705 2.93 8.05 -14.62
CA VAL A 705 4.32 7.93 -15.06
C VAL A 705 5.21 8.57 -13.99
N PRO A 706 6.37 7.97 -13.63
CA PRO A 706 7.27 8.55 -12.63
C PRO A 706 7.71 9.97 -13.01
N SER A 707 7.35 10.95 -12.18
CA SER A 707 7.81 12.33 -12.27
C SER A 707 8.82 12.64 -11.17
N SER A 708 9.86 13.41 -11.52
CA SER A 708 10.85 13.96 -10.58
C SER A 708 10.43 15.29 -9.94
N LYS A 709 9.33 15.92 -10.42
CA LYS A 709 8.89 17.24 -9.95
C LYS A 709 8.58 17.22 -8.46
N ILE A 710 9.17 18.16 -7.73
CA ILE A 710 8.92 18.38 -6.31
C ILE A 710 8.02 19.60 -6.11
N TYR A 711 6.84 19.34 -5.53
CA TYR A 711 5.96 20.37 -4.97
C TYR A 711 6.14 20.42 -3.46
N THR A 712 6.37 21.62 -2.91
CA THR A 712 6.57 21.87 -1.47
C THR A 712 5.43 22.76 -0.96
N ILE A 713 4.78 22.33 0.13
CA ILE A 713 3.77 23.12 0.84
C ILE A 713 4.46 23.83 2.02
N ARG A 714 4.19 25.12 2.22
CA ARG A 714 4.68 25.86 3.40
C ARG A 714 3.72 26.99 3.80
N PRO A 715 3.86 27.54 5.03
CA PRO A 715 3.21 28.80 5.40
C PRO A 715 3.55 29.93 4.43
N TYR A 716 2.57 30.81 4.22
CA TYR A 716 2.73 32.08 3.50
C TYR A 716 3.66 33.04 4.27
N LEU A 717 4.53 33.74 3.54
CA LEU A 717 5.38 34.81 4.02
C LEU A 717 5.01 36.12 3.31
N PRO A 718 5.13 37.31 3.93
CA PRO A 718 4.76 38.59 3.29
C PRO A 718 5.40 38.82 1.90
N ASN A 719 6.64 38.36 1.71
CA ASN A 719 7.37 38.46 0.44
C ASN A 719 6.73 37.65 -0.70
N ASP A 720 5.84 36.69 -0.41
CA ASP A 720 5.14 35.88 -1.41
C ASP A 720 3.96 36.63 -2.07
N GLU A 721 3.56 37.81 -1.56
CA GLU A 721 2.32 38.50 -1.96
C GLU A 721 2.21 38.69 -3.48
N GLU A 722 3.26 39.22 -4.13
CA GLU A 722 3.29 39.44 -5.58
C GLU A 722 3.15 38.13 -6.37
N ALA A 723 3.76 37.04 -5.90
CA ALA A 723 3.68 35.74 -6.55
C ALA A 723 2.30 35.09 -6.37
N VAL A 724 1.68 35.19 -5.19
CA VAL A 724 0.31 34.74 -4.94
C VAL A 724 -0.69 35.57 -5.76
N TYR A 725 -0.48 36.88 -5.88
CA TYR A 725 -1.25 37.75 -6.77
C TYR A 725 -1.12 37.30 -8.24
N ALA A 726 0.11 37.03 -8.72
CA ALA A 726 0.36 36.56 -10.07
C ALA A 726 -0.30 35.19 -10.36
N VAL A 727 -0.31 34.26 -9.40
CA VAL A 727 -1.03 32.98 -9.51
C VAL A 727 -2.54 33.21 -9.56
N CYS A 728 -3.10 34.02 -8.66
CA CYS A 728 -4.52 34.35 -8.64
C CYS A 728 -4.98 34.98 -9.97
N ASN A 729 -4.20 35.93 -10.48
CA ASN A 729 -4.45 36.61 -11.73
C ASN A 729 -4.37 35.67 -12.95
N LYS A 730 -3.41 34.72 -12.98
CA LYS A 730 -3.34 33.68 -14.01
C LYS A 730 -4.56 32.76 -14.01
N ILE A 731 -4.98 32.28 -12.84
CA ILE A 731 -6.16 31.39 -12.69
C ILE A 731 -7.44 32.09 -13.18
N ASN A 732 -7.59 33.38 -12.87
CA ASN A 732 -8.77 34.17 -13.24
C ASN A 732 -8.63 34.86 -14.62
N GLY A 733 -7.61 34.54 -15.42
CA GLY A 733 -7.41 35.12 -16.77
C GLY A 733 -7.15 36.64 -16.81
N CYS A 734 -6.80 37.27 -15.69
CA CYS A 734 -6.70 38.72 -15.53
C CYS A 734 -5.25 39.17 -15.29
N THR A 735 -4.47 39.39 -16.35
CA THR A 735 -3.06 39.80 -16.24
C THR A 735 -2.84 41.32 -16.15
N SER A 736 -3.86 42.14 -16.41
CA SER A 736 -3.74 43.60 -16.57
C SER A 736 -3.96 44.44 -15.31
N SER A 737 -4.46 43.86 -14.21
CA SER A 737 -4.77 44.58 -12.97
C SER A 737 -4.66 43.68 -11.74
N SER A 738 -4.22 44.25 -10.61
CA SER A 738 -4.22 43.61 -9.29
C SER A 738 -5.58 43.59 -8.59
N ALA A 739 -6.59 44.31 -9.10
CA ALA A 739 -7.90 44.44 -8.44
C ALA A 739 -8.61 43.09 -8.21
N VAL A 740 -8.41 42.10 -9.09
CA VAL A 740 -8.97 40.75 -8.93
C VAL A 740 -8.30 40.02 -7.76
N ALA A 741 -6.98 40.11 -7.63
CA ALA A 741 -6.24 39.55 -6.50
C ALA A 741 -6.53 40.29 -5.17
N ASP A 742 -6.62 41.64 -5.18
CA ASP A 742 -7.02 42.43 -4.01
C ASP A 742 -8.43 42.05 -3.48
N ARG A 743 -9.33 41.65 -4.39
CA ARG A 743 -10.67 41.15 -4.06
C ARG A 743 -10.70 39.73 -3.51
N LEU A 744 -9.92 38.82 -4.10
CA LEU A 744 -10.01 37.39 -3.82
C LEU A 744 -9.02 36.92 -2.73
N VAL A 745 -7.77 37.38 -2.79
CA VAL A 745 -6.67 36.87 -1.96
C VAL A 745 -6.12 37.89 -0.97
N GLY A 746 -5.91 39.14 -1.37
CA GLY A 746 -5.18 40.15 -0.56
C GLY A 746 -5.74 40.32 0.85
N GLY A 747 -7.07 40.45 0.97
CA GLY A 747 -7.72 40.58 2.27
C GLY A 747 -7.50 39.39 3.22
N PHE A 748 -7.20 38.18 2.73
CA PHE A 748 -6.76 37.06 3.58
C PHE A 748 -5.28 37.21 3.98
N LEU A 749 -4.40 37.49 3.02
CA LEU A 749 -2.96 37.64 3.24
C LEU A 749 -2.62 38.71 4.29
N THR A 750 -3.32 39.84 4.26
CA THR A 750 -3.10 40.95 5.21
C THR A 750 -3.75 40.71 6.59
N MET A 751 -4.88 39.98 6.65
CA MET A 751 -5.72 39.93 7.87
C MET A 751 -5.71 38.60 8.63
N CYS A 752 -5.26 37.52 7.98
CA CYS A 752 -5.17 36.14 8.47
C CYS A 752 -3.94 35.36 7.91
N PRO A 753 -2.73 35.95 7.79
CA PRO A 753 -1.55 35.24 7.25
C PRO A 753 -1.21 33.95 8.03
N GLU A 754 -1.54 33.89 9.33
CA GLU A 754 -1.30 32.75 10.23
C GLU A 754 -2.03 31.45 9.85
N VAL A 755 -2.97 31.52 8.90
CA VAL A 755 -3.70 30.36 8.33
C VAL A 755 -3.70 30.37 6.79
N CYS A 756 -2.69 30.98 6.19
CA CYS A 756 -2.45 30.98 4.74
C CYS A 756 -1.24 30.07 4.40
N MET A 757 -1.39 29.28 3.34
CA MET A 757 -0.38 28.31 2.86
C MET A 757 -0.13 28.51 1.37
N VAL A 758 1.11 28.29 0.93
CA VAL A 758 1.52 28.34 -0.48
C VAL A 758 2.11 27.00 -0.92
N VAL A 759 2.05 26.76 -2.22
CA VAL A 759 2.72 25.65 -2.91
C VAL A 759 3.73 26.22 -3.88
N GLU A 760 4.97 25.78 -3.77
CA GLU A 760 6.06 26.12 -4.69
C GLU A 760 6.65 24.88 -5.36
N ASP A 761 7.09 25.05 -6.60
CA ASP A 761 7.99 24.13 -7.31
C ASP A 761 9.30 24.85 -7.69
N GLU A 762 10.15 24.20 -8.47
CA GLU A 762 11.44 24.74 -8.95
C GLU A 762 11.32 26.08 -9.71
N SER A 763 10.13 26.47 -10.17
CA SER A 763 9.84 27.74 -10.84
C SER A 763 9.22 28.83 -9.94
N GLY A 764 9.00 28.53 -8.65
CA GLY A 764 8.38 29.42 -7.68
C GLY A 764 6.96 28.99 -7.30
N ILE A 765 6.15 29.93 -6.82
CA ILE A 765 4.79 29.63 -6.31
C ILE A 765 3.85 29.29 -7.47
N VAL A 766 3.23 28.11 -7.38
CA VAL A 766 2.30 27.53 -8.36
C VAL A 766 0.88 27.34 -7.82
N GLY A 767 0.68 27.55 -6.51
CA GLY A 767 -0.64 27.46 -5.88
C GLY A 767 -0.68 28.10 -4.50
N TYR A 768 -1.88 28.38 -4.03
CA TYR A 768 -2.15 28.92 -2.70
C TYR A 768 -3.42 28.29 -2.13
N ALA A 769 -3.51 28.26 -0.80
CA ALA A 769 -4.78 28.13 -0.12
C ALA A 769 -4.81 29.05 1.11
N LEU A 770 -5.96 29.68 1.33
CA LEU A 770 -6.13 30.79 2.25
C LEU A 770 -7.34 30.49 3.12
N ALA A 771 -7.27 30.88 4.39
CA ALA A 771 -8.39 30.70 5.30
C ALA A 771 -8.59 31.89 6.23
N ALA A 772 -9.75 31.93 6.86
CA ALA A 772 -10.05 32.80 7.98
C ALA A 772 -10.76 32.00 9.07
N LEU A 773 -10.24 32.06 10.31
CA LEU A 773 -10.75 31.28 11.45
C LEU A 773 -12.23 31.56 11.75
N ASN A 774 -12.66 32.82 11.63
CA ASN A 774 -14.04 33.23 11.78
C ASN A 774 -14.44 34.23 10.67
N VAL A 775 -15.33 33.81 9.78
CA VAL A 775 -15.77 34.60 8.61
C VAL A 775 -16.47 35.91 9.00
N LYS A 776 -17.16 35.96 10.14
CA LYS A 776 -17.87 37.16 10.63
C LYS A 776 -16.87 38.21 11.11
N THR A 777 -15.91 37.81 11.95
CA THR A 777 -14.80 38.69 12.38
C THR A 777 -13.96 39.15 11.19
N TYR A 778 -13.70 38.26 10.22
CA TYR A 778 -12.98 38.57 8.99
C TYR A 778 -13.72 39.61 8.11
N LYS A 779 -15.01 39.40 7.81
CA LYS A 779 -15.83 40.38 7.07
C LYS A 779 -15.94 41.73 7.78
N GLN A 780 -15.97 41.74 9.12
CA GLN A 780 -15.90 42.96 9.93
C GLN A 780 -14.55 43.68 9.81
N LYS A 781 -13.41 42.97 9.87
CA LYS A 781 -12.08 43.55 9.59
C LYS A 781 -12.05 44.19 8.20
N LEU A 782 -12.47 43.44 7.16
CA LEU A 782 -12.49 43.94 5.78
C LEU A 782 -13.29 45.24 5.62
N ALA A 783 -14.44 45.36 6.30
CA ALA A 783 -15.27 46.56 6.24
C ALA A 783 -14.60 47.82 6.82
N VAL A 784 -13.68 47.65 7.77
CA VAL A 784 -13.10 48.74 8.57
C VAL A 784 -11.74 49.20 8.05
N SER A 785 -10.91 48.31 7.50
CA SER A 785 -9.59 48.64 6.94
C SER A 785 -9.48 48.41 5.43
N TRP A 786 -9.61 47.16 4.98
CA TRP A 786 -9.30 46.76 3.61
C TRP A 786 -10.19 47.44 2.55
N ILE A 787 -11.50 47.44 2.74
CA ILE A 787 -12.44 47.98 1.76
C ILE A 787 -12.33 49.50 1.59
N PRO A 788 -12.20 50.31 2.68
CA PRO A 788 -11.84 51.73 2.54
C PRO A 788 -10.56 51.98 1.74
N GLU A 789 -9.49 51.23 1.98
CA GLU A 789 -8.22 51.35 1.25
C GLU A 789 -8.39 51.00 -0.23
N LEU A 790 -9.09 49.91 -0.55
CA LEU A 790 -9.35 49.52 -1.94
C LEU A 790 -10.28 50.47 -2.69
N ARG A 791 -11.22 51.16 -2.03
CA ARG A 791 -12.03 52.23 -2.64
C ARG A 791 -11.21 53.46 -3.00
N MET A 792 -10.10 53.71 -2.29
CA MET A 792 -9.14 54.76 -2.63
C MET A 792 -8.15 54.33 -3.72
N LYS A 793 -7.74 53.05 -3.71
CA LYS A 793 -6.87 52.43 -4.73
C LYS A 793 -7.59 52.29 -6.09
N TYR A 794 -8.90 52.04 -6.06
CA TYR A 794 -9.76 51.85 -7.22
C TYR A 794 -11.03 52.73 -7.10
N PRO A 795 -10.98 54.00 -7.53
CA PRO A 795 -12.17 54.86 -7.57
C PRO A 795 -13.20 54.33 -8.57
N LEU A 796 -14.47 54.68 -8.37
CA LEU A 796 -15.54 54.42 -9.33
C LEU A 796 -15.66 55.64 -10.26
N ASP A 797 -15.04 55.59 -11.42
CA ASP A 797 -15.06 56.66 -12.43
C ASP A 797 -15.43 56.12 -13.83
N ASP A 798 -15.57 57.02 -14.80
CA ASP A 798 -15.96 56.65 -16.18
C ASP A 798 -14.92 55.76 -16.88
N ASN A 799 -13.66 55.77 -16.45
CA ASN A 799 -12.57 54.97 -17.03
C ASN A 799 -12.71 53.47 -16.72
N VAL A 800 -13.45 53.11 -15.65
CA VAL A 800 -13.73 51.71 -15.30
C VAL A 800 -14.40 50.96 -16.45
N ASN A 801 -15.21 51.64 -17.27
CA ASN A 801 -15.92 51.03 -18.40
C ASN A 801 -14.98 50.52 -19.52
N GLU A 802 -13.73 50.99 -19.59
CA GLU A 802 -12.73 50.52 -20.57
C GLU A 802 -11.94 49.29 -20.09
N LEU A 803 -12.10 48.88 -18.82
CA LEU A 803 -11.40 47.74 -18.23
C LEU A 803 -12.11 46.41 -18.55
N PRO A 804 -11.41 45.25 -18.52
CA PRO A 804 -12.04 43.94 -18.68
C PRO A 804 -13.13 43.69 -17.62
N GLN A 805 -14.23 43.03 -17.99
CA GLN A 805 -15.41 42.84 -17.12
C GLN A 805 -15.06 42.32 -15.71
N ILE A 806 -14.17 41.34 -15.60
CA ILE A 806 -13.74 40.79 -14.30
C ILE A 806 -13.06 41.82 -13.38
N VAL A 807 -12.41 42.84 -13.96
CA VAL A 807 -11.84 43.98 -13.24
C VAL A 807 -12.95 44.97 -12.84
N GLN A 808 -13.90 45.25 -13.73
CA GLN A 808 -15.08 46.06 -13.41
C GLN A 808 -15.86 45.47 -12.23
N ASP A 809 -16.14 44.16 -12.28
CA ASP A 809 -16.83 43.42 -11.23
C ASP A 809 -16.06 43.44 -9.90
N ALA A 810 -14.71 43.46 -9.96
CA ALA A 810 -13.87 43.56 -8.77
C ALA A 810 -13.93 44.96 -8.13
N ILE A 811 -13.85 46.01 -8.94
CA ILE A 811 -13.96 47.39 -8.49
C ILE A 811 -15.37 47.66 -7.93
N GLN A 812 -16.41 47.24 -8.65
CA GLN A 812 -17.81 47.35 -8.23
C GLN A 812 -18.07 46.61 -6.90
N TYR A 813 -17.46 45.45 -6.69
CA TYR A 813 -17.53 44.73 -5.41
C TYR A 813 -16.97 45.54 -4.23
N PHE A 814 -15.90 46.33 -4.40
CA PHE A 814 -15.38 47.16 -3.31
C PHE A 814 -16.38 48.23 -2.88
N HIS A 815 -16.99 48.94 -3.84
CA HIS A 815 -17.94 50.01 -3.56
C HIS A 815 -19.31 49.50 -3.10
N SER A 816 -19.75 48.33 -3.59
CA SER A 816 -21.00 47.67 -3.15
C SER A 816 -20.86 46.71 -1.95
N PHE A 817 -19.65 46.57 -1.38
CA PHE A 817 -19.38 45.63 -0.29
C PHE A 817 -20.29 45.83 0.94
N VAL A 818 -20.94 44.75 1.37
CA VAL A 818 -21.65 44.63 2.65
C VAL A 818 -21.01 43.49 3.47
N PRO A 819 -20.71 43.68 4.77
CA PRO A 819 -20.12 42.66 5.64
C PRO A 819 -21.16 41.65 6.19
N ASP A 820 -22.17 41.31 5.41
CA ASP A 820 -23.21 40.36 5.82
C ASP A 820 -22.72 38.90 5.71
N VAL A 821 -23.18 38.06 6.64
CA VAL A 821 -22.92 36.61 6.69
C VAL A 821 -24.06 35.89 7.42
N CYS A 822 -24.57 34.81 6.82
CA CYS A 822 -25.57 33.94 7.44
C CYS A 822 -25.13 33.47 8.83
N GLU A 823 -25.93 33.79 9.86
CA GLU A 823 -25.56 33.49 11.24
C GLU A 823 -25.58 31.98 11.53
N GLN A 824 -26.50 31.23 10.92
CA GLN A 824 -26.55 29.76 11.05
C GLN A 824 -25.29 29.11 10.51
N LEU A 825 -24.80 29.55 9.34
CA LEU A 825 -23.52 29.12 8.79
C LEU A 825 -22.36 29.42 9.75
N CYS A 826 -22.32 30.62 10.33
CA CYS A 826 -21.28 31.00 11.30
C CYS A 826 -21.31 30.20 12.61
N ARG A 827 -22.48 29.67 13.00
CA ARG A 827 -22.67 28.87 14.22
C ARG A 827 -22.29 27.39 14.05
N GLN A 828 -22.12 26.90 12.82
CA GLN A 828 -21.78 25.50 12.52
C GLN A 828 -20.44 25.36 11.78
N HIS A 829 -20.14 26.27 10.85
CA HIS A 829 -18.92 26.28 10.04
C HIS A 829 -18.28 27.67 10.04
N PRO A 830 -17.74 28.14 11.19
CA PRO A 830 -17.25 29.50 11.37
C PRO A 830 -16.08 29.87 10.45
N SER A 831 -15.23 28.90 10.10
CA SER A 831 -14.05 29.16 9.27
C SER A 831 -14.40 29.18 7.79
N LYS A 832 -13.74 30.05 7.01
CA LYS A 832 -13.81 30.03 5.55
C LYS A 832 -12.49 29.57 4.96
N VAL A 833 -12.52 28.77 3.89
CA VAL A 833 -11.35 28.39 3.08
C VAL A 833 -11.53 28.79 1.61
N MET A 834 -10.41 29.02 0.93
CA MET A 834 -10.26 29.20 -0.52
C MET A 834 -8.98 28.49 -0.96
N CYS A 835 -8.95 27.96 -2.18
CA CYS A 835 -7.78 27.29 -2.77
C CYS A 835 -7.71 27.62 -4.27
N GLY A 836 -6.51 27.80 -4.80
CA GLY A 836 -6.27 28.03 -6.22
C GLY A 836 -4.89 27.53 -6.62
N ILE A 837 -4.83 26.67 -7.65
CA ILE A 837 -3.59 26.10 -8.18
C ILE A 837 -3.56 26.29 -9.70
N LEU A 838 -2.36 26.54 -10.26
CA LEU A 838 -2.17 26.67 -11.69
C LEU A 838 -2.44 25.33 -12.43
N PRO A 839 -3.07 25.35 -13.63
CA PRO A 839 -3.30 24.14 -14.44
C PRO A 839 -2.04 23.39 -14.93
N ASN A 840 -0.82 23.89 -14.63
CA ASN A 840 0.44 23.19 -14.93
C ASN A 840 0.85 22.16 -13.85
N VAL A 841 0.12 22.11 -12.72
CA VAL A 841 0.32 21.12 -11.66
C VAL A 841 -0.50 19.87 -11.98
N THR A 842 0.18 18.85 -12.51
CA THR A 842 -0.46 17.58 -12.92
C THR A 842 -0.68 16.59 -11.77
N ASP A 843 -0.04 16.80 -10.61
CA ASP A 843 -0.16 15.94 -9.43
C ASP A 843 -1.41 16.29 -8.61
N GLN A 844 -2.46 15.47 -8.75
CA GLN A 844 -3.75 15.62 -8.05
C GLN A 844 -3.65 15.45 -6.52
N SER A 845 -2.54 14.96 -5.97
CA SER A 845 -2.34 14.90 -4.52
C SER A 845 -2.03 16.28 -3.92
N VAL A 846 -1.44 17.19 -4.70
CA VAL A 846 -1.03 18.52 -4.24
C VAL A 846 -2.20 19.36 -3.69
N PRO A 847 -3.31 19.57 -4.42
CA PRO A 847 -4.46 20.29 -3.87
C PRO A 847 -5.10 19.59 -2.67
N LYS A 848 -5.12 18.24 -2.63
CA LYS A 848 -5.61 17.49 -1.46
C LYS A 848 -4.72 17.77 -0.23
N ARG A 849 -3.40 17.57 -0.35
CA ARG A 849 -2.41 17.76 0.73
C ARG A 849 -2.40 19.21 1.23
N LEU A 850 -2.54 20.19 0.33
CA LEU A 850 -2.66 21.62 0.67
C LEU A 850 -3.93 21.92 1.49
N ILE A 851 -5.09 21.40 1.11
CA ILE A 851 -6.31 21.52 1.92
C ILE A 851 -6.12 20.82 3.28
N THR A 852 -5.55 19.61 3.33
CA THR A 852 -5.28 18.89 4.58
C THR A 852 -4.42 19.70 5.56
N CYS A 853 -3.40 20.41 5.09
CA CYS A 853 -2.62 21.37 5.89
C CYS A 853 -3.50 22.44 6.56
N ILE A 854 -4.43 23.04 5.80
CA ILE A 854 -5.32 24.09 6.32
C ILE A 854 -6.40 23.54 7.23
N LEU A 855 -6.96 22.36 6.94
CA LEU A 855 -7.90 21.68 7.83
C LEU A 855 -7.25 21.43 9.22
N ALA A 856 -6.01 20.94 9.24
CA ALA A 856 -5.24 20.76 10.46
C ALA A 856 -4.96 22.10 11.20
N ALA A 857 -4.54 23.14 10.48
CA ALA A 857 -4.27 24.46 11.06
C ALA A 857 -5.53 25.16 11.62
N LEU A 858 -6.68 25.03 10.95
CA LEU A 858 -7.97 25.54 11.42
C LEU A 858 -8.43 24.79 12.68
N ARG A 859 -8.30 23.45 12.68
CA ARG A 859 -8.65 22.59 13.82
C ARG A 859 -7.78 22.87 15.04
N ALA A 860 -6.47 22.98 14.89
CA ALA A 860 -5.53 23.27 15.99
C ALA A 860 -5.71 24.68 16.63
N ASN A 861 -6.33 25.61 15.91
CA ASN A 861 -6.80 26.90 16.46
C ASN A 861 -8.15 26.82 17.20
N GLY A 862 -8.76 25.63 17.32
CA GLY A 862 -10.05 25.43 17.96
C GLY A 862 -11.26 25.69 17.06
N SER A 863 -11.14 25.53 15.73
CA SER A 863 -12.30 25.51 14.85
C SER A 863 -13.04 24.16 14.91
N PHE A 864 -14.36 24.22 14.75
CA PHE A 864 -15.28 23.08 14.73
C PHE A 864 -16.00 22.91 13.37
N GLY A 865 -15.74 23.80 12.39
CA GLY A 865 -16.24 23.61 11.03
C GLY A 865 -15.75 24.69 10.06
N VAL A 866 -15.71 24.31 8.78
CA VAL A 866 -15.21 25.12 7.67
C VAL A 866 -16.19 25.11 6.49
N HIS A 867 -16.28 26.22 5.75
CA HIS A 867 -17.05 26.30 4.51
C HIS A 867 -16.24 26.91 3.37
N THR A 868 -16.67 26.61 2.15
CA THR A 868 -16.17 27.17 0.88
C THR A 868 -17.34 27.63 0.01
N THR A 869 -17.08 28.53 -0.94
CA THR A 869 -18.10 29.11 -1.83
C THR A 869 -17.60 29.14 -3.26
N MET A 870 -18.34 28.56 -4.19
CA MET A 870 -17.96 28.38 -5.60
C MET A 870 -19.12 28.78 -6.53
N PRO A 871 -18.88 29.08 -7.83
CA PRO A 871 -19.94 29.25 -8.81
C PRO A 871 -20.79 27.98 -8.95
N ARG A 872 -22.10 28.10 -9.19
CA ARG A 872 -23.00 26.94 -9.41
C ARG A 872 -22.67 26.12 -10.66
N GLU A 873 -21.93 26.69 -11.60
CA GLU A 873 -21.52 26.06 -12.86
C GLU A 873 -20.19 25.30 -12.74
N ASP A 874 -19.41 25.56 -11.67
CA ASP A 874 -18.10 24.96 -11.42
C ASP A 874 -18.24 23.55 -10.81
N LYS A 875 -18.41 22.57 -11.70
CA LYS A 875 -18.53 21.15 -11.33
C LYS A 875 -17.21 20.54 -10.86
N GLU A 876 -16.07 21.02 -11.36
CA GLU A 876 -14.76 20.46 -11.03
C GLU A 876 -14.38 20.77 -9.59
N THR A 877 -14.56 22.03 -9.16
CA THR A 877 -14.38 22.44 -7.75
C THR A 877 -15.40 21.74 -6.85
N HIS A 878 -16.65 21.57 -7.30
CA HIS A 878 -17.68 20.84 -6.53
C HIS A 878 -17.31 19.38 -6.29
N GLU A 879 -16.88 18.66 -7.33
CA GLU A 879 -16.45 17.27 -7.22
C GLU A 879 -15.16 17.13 -6.38
N PHE A 880 -14.23 18.07 -6.50
CA PHE A 880 -13.01 18.14 -5.68
C PHE A 880 -13.32 18.26 -4.17
N TYR A 881 -14.13 19.23 -3.77
CA TYR A 881 -14.50 19.39 -2.35
C TYR A 881 -15.40 18.26 -1.85
N SER A 882 -16.28 17.69 -2.70
CA SER A 882 -17.07 16.49 -2.37
C SER A 882 -16.16 15.30 -2.02
N LYS A 883 -15.11 15.06 -2.83
CA LYS A 883 -14.06 14.04 -2.57
C LYS A 883 -13.16 14.34 -1.36
N LEU A 884 -13.37 15.47 -0.69
CA LEU A 884 -12.73 15.87 0.58
C LEU A 884 -13.73 15.94 1.74
N GLY A 885 -14.91 15.31 1.60
CA GLY A 885 -15.91 15.21 2.67
C GLY A 885 -16.63 16.52 2.97
N PHE A 886 -16.68 17.46 2.03
CA PHE A 886 -17.59 18.61 2.12
C PHE A 886 -18.97 18.22 1.58
N VAL A 887 -20.01 18.74 2.21
CA VAL A 887 -21.42 18.49 1.87
C VAL A 887 -22.08 19.82 1.48
N ASP A 888 -23.05 19.75 0.57
CA ASP A 888 -23.86 20.91 0.17
C ASP A 888 -24.70 21.43 1.34
N LEU A 889 -24.71 22.76 1.56
CA LEU A 889 -25.59 23.38 2.54
C LEU A 889 -27.04 23.40 2.00
N ASN A 890 -28.00 22.94 2.79
CA ASN A 890 -29.39 22.76 2.32
C ASN A 890 -30.04 24.09 1.85
N PRO A 891 -30.73 24.11 0.70
CA PRO A 891 -31.02 25.34 -0.06
C PRO A 891 -32.20 26.18 0.46
N THR A 892 -32.66 26.01 1.71
CA THR A 892 -33.85 26.68 2.25
C THR A 892 -33.70 28.19 2.47
N HIS A 893 -32.51 28.76 2.22
CA HIS A 893 -32.22 30.19 2.33
C HIS A 893 -31.30 30.74 1.22
N GLU A 894 -31.07 30.03 0.10
CA GLU A 894 -30.30 30.58 -1.03
C GLU A 894 -31.18 31.45 -1.96
N ASP A 895 -31.73 32.53 -1.42
CA ASP A 895 -32.37 33.60 -2.21
C ASP A 895 -31.31 34.33 -3.06
N HIS A 896 -31.32 34.04 -4.36
CA HIS A 896 -30.62 34.77 -5.43
C HIS A 896 -29.10 35.05 -5.28
N THR A 897 -28.26 34.04 -5.52
CA THR A 897 -26.98 34.25 -6.26
C THR A 897 -26.62 33.02 -7.12
N GLY A 898 -25.76 33.20 -8.12
CA GLY A 898 -25.16 32.11 -8.91
C GLY A 898 -24.06 31.33 -8.18
N ILE A 899 -24.06 31.36 -6.84
CA ILE A 899 -23.04 30.80 -5.96
C ILE A 899 -23.63 29.59 -5.23
N LYS A 900 -22.77 28.65 -4.82
CA LYS A 900 -23.09 27.47 -4.04
C LYS A 900 -22.19 27.41 -2.82
N THR A 901 -22.75 27.06 -1.66
CA THR A 901 -21.98 26.90 -0.41
C THR A 901 -21.82 25.43 -0.05
N MET A 902 -20.58 24.99 0.18
CA MET A 902 -20.25 23.67 0.71
C MET A 902 -19.60 23.78 2.09
N CYS A 903 -19.93 22.85 2.98
CA CYS A 903 -19.53 22.86 4.39
C CYS A 903 -18.92 21.52 4.82
N ARG A 904 -17.97 21.56 5.75
CA ARG A 904 -17.41 20.37 6.42
C ARG A 904 -17.28 20.65 7.91
N SER A 905 -17.57 19.66 8.74
CA SER A 905 -17.32 19.70 10.19
C SER A 905 -15.90 19.25 10.52
N PHE A 906 -15.43 19.71 11.68
CA PHE A 906 -14.50 18.98 12.52
C PHE A 906 -15.29 18.48 13.75
#